data_AF-A0A512J2J2-F1
#
_entry.id   AF-A0A512J2J2-F1
#
_cell.length_a   1.000
_cell.length_b   1.000
_cell.length_c   1.000
_cell.angle_alpha   90.00
_cell.angle_beta   90.00
_cell.angle_gamma   90.00
#
_symmetry.space_group_name_H-M   'P 1'
#
loop_
_entity.id
_entity.type
_entity.pdbx_description
1 polymer ?
#
loop_
_entity_poly.entity_id
_entity_poly.type
_entity_poly.pdbx_seq_one_letter_code
_entity_poly.pdbx_strand_id
1 'polypeptide(L)'
;MSDPMPEGRSMRTDETTRTPEELEAHLLGLIETSREQASEDPFRNPVLAVTLAITRRFDRGEIGPADLDALFVRLRGQSLAERAARLRAYVGLDAASDAAMPARLVAAIPKGPGDFESLRDLVGRTGFAVVFTAHPTFGMPKAVAALIAAAASEAGAGARAPIIDEAAALSTRPDPVITLDGEFEQACVAANHGRAALDAFNGALLDAARERWPDRWTELVPRPFAIASWVGCDTDGRTDIGWWDTLRYRLESKRMQLERVARDLPGIPATRVVREITESALAAVNRQLAVAPRLGTQPSLEAVHRFALALIIERDRAQTDAGALLAGLAAAMTAATDDAERRTIAILRSGISTHGLSNALPHFRLNATQIHNAVRRVIDLDGEPTDAAQRRSHLATVHALLNDVQPVAVDFGALAAERASAARLMMTIAQILKHVDGTHPVRFLIAETETGYTLLAALWLARHYGISDRVEITPLFETASALEQGIRVLDDALRSPHWRQYLKRIGRLAVQFGYSDSGRYVGQLAATFWIERLRLRLTELLVQNDLAGVELVIFDTHGESIGRGAHPSSLRDRLAYLAPEDARRRNRAAGIRVRLESSFQGSDGYLMFGSRALAEASVARIAEHVFALDVTDEDAFADYVLSNPRSGADEADDPIYAETDFATEFFTVVRQDMEALVDDPGYAALLGTFGPSLIDRTGSRPVARQSDSGGPAMITHPRQMRAIPNNAILHQLGYLANSLHGMGRAAGRAPDLFRDMRRDSVRFSRAFRLVQHAASVGDLDVLRAYIDTLDPAVWLERARRTQRDTRRDELVVIAGALDRLNLAPNLRRLFGRLTTDWLSLHQAAPDLGKMSMRLTLLHAIRLALIHRIWFLAVHIPGFRPQAGVTREQLLERFLRLDIDACLTLLAEIFPITPDPTLGLNFGEPAGPRDVGTYEAEHTGLFEPIGRMFAQVREVSGMIQHEVGAFG
;
A
#
# COMPACT_ATOMS: atom_id res chain seq x y z
N MET A 1 20.98 -20.03 78.26
CA MET A 1 20.36 -21.36 78.13
C MET A 1 18.88 -21.11 77.93
N SER A 2 18.46 -20.69 76.73
CA SER A 2 18.38 -21.45 75.47
C SER A 2 17.16 -22.37 75.48
N ASP A 3 16.05 -21.94 74.85
CA ASP A 3 15.35 -22.69 73.79
C ASP A 3 14.14 -21.90 73.22
N PRO A 4 13.62 -22.23 72.01
CA PRO A 4 13.64 -21.29 70.89
C PRO A 4 12.26 -20.91 70.33
N MET A 5 12.28 -19.86 69.50
CA MET A 5 11.21 -19.41 68.62
C MET A 5 10.86 -20.45 67.56
N PRO A 6 9.57 -20.64 67.19
CA PRO A 6 9.20 -21.50 66.07
C PRO A 6 9.40 -20.77 64.74
N GLU A 7 10.06 -21.46 63.82
CA GLU A 7 10.28 -21.07 62.42
C GLU A 7 8.95 -20.77 61.72
N GLY A 8 8.80 -19.54 61.26
CA GLY A 8 7.79 -19.17 60.28
C GLY A 8 8.09 -19.85 58.96
N ARG A 9 7.36 -20.93 58.66
CA ARG A 9 7.25 -21.52 57.33
C ARG A 9 6.86 -20.41 56.33
N SER A 10 7.85 -19.93 55.58
CA SER A 10 7.62 -19.24 54.32
C SER A 10 6.94 -20.23 53.38
N MET A 11 5.62 -20.15 53.27
CA MET A 11 4.90 -20.68 52.12
C MET A 11 5.29 -19.83 50.91
N ARG A 12 6.44 -20.14 50.31
CA ARG A 12 6.59 -20.04 48.86
C ARG A 12 5.54 -20.98 48.27
N THR A 13 4.38 -20.45 47.92
CA THR A 13 3.48 -21.11 46.99
C THR A 13 4.25 -21.32 45.70
N ASP A 14 4.35 -22.57 45.27
CA ASP A 14 4.91 -23.00 43.99
C ASP A 14 4.54 -22.01 42.87
N GLU A 15 5.57 -21.50 42.20
CA GLU A 15 5.45 -20.85 40.89
C GLU A 15 4.95 -21.90 39.90
N THR A 16 3.63 -22.04 39.76
CA THR A 16 3.06 -22.68 38.58
C THR A 16 3.37 -21.78 37.39
N THR A 17 4.40 -22.14 36.62
CA THR A 17 4.61 -21.62 35.26
C THR A 17 3.29 -21.81 34.51
N ARG A 18 2.53 -20.72 34.32
CA ARG A 18 1.28 -20.79 33.56
C ARG A 18 1.63 -21.11 32.13
N THR A 19 0.86 -22.02 31.52
CA THR A 19 0.98 -22.22 30.08
C THR A 19 0.56 -20.92 29.35
N PRO A 20 1.09 -20.62 28.15
CA PRO A 20 0.66 -19.45 27.40
C PRO A 20 -0.86 -19.46 27.13
N GLU A 21 -1.47 -20.64 27.04
CA GLU A 21 -2.92 -20.85 26.96
C GLU A 21 -3.67 -20.32 28.20
N GLU A 22 -3.21 -20.69 29.39
CA GLU A 22 -3.82 -20.27 30.66
C GLU A 22 -3.67 -18.76 30.88
N LEU A 23 -2.51 -18.21 30.52
CA LEU A 23 -2.26 -16.77 30.62
C LEU A 23 -3.16 -16.00 29.64
N GLU A 24 -3.28 -16.44 28.39
CA GLU A 24 -4.17 -15.84 27.41
C GLU A 24 -5.63 -15.87 27.89
N ALA A 25 -6.14 -17.04 28.28
CA ALA A 25 -7.52 -17.21 28.72
C ALA A 25 -7.86 -16.31 29.91
N HIS A 26 -6.92 -16.19 30.85
CA HIS A 26 -7.07 -15.31 32.01
C HIS A 26 -7.11 -13.83 31.62
N LEU A 27 -6.22 -13.39 30.72
CA LEU A 27 -6.20 -12.00 30.27
C LEU A 27 -7.43 -11.63 29.42
N LEU A 28 -7.93 -12.57 28.62
CA LEU A 28 -9.20 -12.41 27.90
C LEU A 28 -10.38 -12.31 28.87
N GLY A 29 -10.44 -13.16 29.90
CA GLY A 29 -11.48 -13.08 30.94
C GLY A 29 -11.48 -11.75 31.71
N LEU A 30 -10.30 -11.13 31.90
CA LEU A 30 -10.22 -9.78 32.45
C LEU A 30 -10.84 -8.72 31.53
N ILE A 31 -10.65 -8.83 30.21
CA ILE A 31 -11.25 -7.91 29.23
C ILE A 31 -12.77 -8.03 29.27
N GLU A 32 -13.30 -9.25 29.29
CA GLU A 32 -14.75 -9.52 29.38
C GLU A 32 -15.35 -8.91 30.64
N THR A 33 -14.80 -9.28 31.81
CA THR A 33 -15.25 -8.77 33.12
C THR A 33 -15.20 -7.23 33.16
N SER A 34 -14.14 -6.63 32.59
CA SER A 34 -13.97 -5.18 32.59
C SER A 34 -14.97 -4.47 31.67
N ARG A 35 -15.33 -5.07 30.52
CA ARG A 35 -16.37 -4.57 29.62
C ARG A 35 -17.76 -4.61 30.27
N GLU A 36 -18.08 -5.70 30.98
CA GLU A 36 -19.33 -5.80 31.74
C GLU A 36 -19.42 -4.71 32.81
N GLN A 37 -18.35 -4.52 33.59
CA GLN A 37 -18.30 -3.50 34.64
C GLN A 37 -18.38 -2.07 34.09
N ALA A 38 -17.82 -1.80 32.90
CA ALA A 38 -17.94 -0.50 32.24
C ALA A 38 -19.36 -0.19 31.74
N SER A 39 -20.18 -1.23 31.50
CA SER A 39 -21.60 -1.03 31.16
C SER A 39 -22.43 -0.51 32.34
N GLU A 40 -22.00 -0.82 33.57
CA GLU A 40 -22.62 -0.33 34.82
C GLU A 40 -21.98 0.99 35.31
N ASP A 41 -20.66 1.17 35.10
CA ASP A 41 -19.90 2.38 35.43
C ASP A 41 -19.37 3.09 34.18
N PRO A 42 -20.05 4.14 33.68
CA PRO A 42 -19.67 4.84 32.44
C PRO A 42 -18.36 5.64 32.55
N PHE A 43 -17.79 5.78 33.75
CA PHE A 43 -16.50 6.44 33.95
C PHE A 43 -15.32 5.48 33.85
N ARG A 44 -15.58 4.18 33.83
CA ARG A 44 -14.55 3.15 33.73
C ARG A 44 -14.21 2.85 32.28
N ASN A 45 -12.92 3.01 31.93
CA ASN A 45 -12.40 2.51 30.66
C ASN A 45 -11.95 1.04 30.82
N PRO A 46 -12.53 0.07 30.07
CA PRO A 46 -12.23 -1.34 30.25
C PRO A 46 -10.79 -1.70 29.89
N VAL A 47 -10.23 -1.04 28.86
CA VAL A 47 -8.87 -1.28 28.35
C VAL A 47 -7.84 -0.79 29.37
N LEU A 48 -7.98 0.43 29.89
CA LEU A 48 -7.08 0.94 30.94
C LEU A 48 -7.14 0.14 32.23
N ALA A 49 -8.32 -0.36 32.61
CA ALA A 49 -8.46 -1.22 33.77
C ALA A 49 -7.67 -2.53 33.61
N VAL A 50 -7.71 -3.15 32.42
CA VAL A 50 -6.90 -4.33 32.11
C VAL A 50 -5.42 -4.00 32.00
N THR A 51 -5.05 -2.89 31.35
CA THR A 51 -3.67 -2.37 31.34
C THR A 51 -3.12 -2.24 32.76
N LEU A 52 -3.87 -1.62 33.68
CA LEU A 52 -3.47 -1.48 35.07
C LEU A 52 -3.34 -2.84 35.78
N ALA A 53 -4.24 -3.78 35.49
CA ALA A 53 -4.15 -5.14 36.01
C ALA A 53 -2.85 -5.82 35.55
N ILE A 54 -2.50 -5.73 34.26
CA ILE A 54 -1.26 -6.27 33.69
C ILE A 54 -0.03 -5.60 34.33
N THR A 55 0.01 -4.27 34.39
CA THR A 55 1.16 -3.55 35.00
C THR A 55 1.36 -3.92 36.46
N ARG A 56 0.29 -4.11 37.23
CA ARG A 56 0.38 -4.57 38.63
C ARG A 56 0.95 -5.99 38.75
N ARG A 57 0.73 -6.85 37.74
CA ARG A 57 1.31 -8.20 37.71
C ARG A 57 2.80 -8.17 37.38
N PHE A 58 3.22 -7.30 36.46
CA PHE A 58 4.65 -7.04 36.23
C PHE A 58 5.33 -6.59 37.53
N ASP A 59 4.70 -5.70 38.29
CA ASP A 59 5.25 -5.22 39.56
C ASP A 59 5.37 -6.30 40.65
N ARG A 60 4.55 -7.34 40.58
CA ARG A 60 4.57 -8.47 41.53
C ARG A 60 5.38 -9.66 41.02
N GLY A 61 5.96 -9.58 39.82
CA GLY A 61 6.67 -10.69 39.19
C GLY A 61 5.75 -11.84 38.75
N GLU A 62 4.43 -11.63 38.68
CA GLU A 62 3.45 -12.66 38.28
C GLU A 62 3.39 -12.90 36.76
N ILE A 63 3.93 -11.97 35.97
CA ILE A 63 4.14 -12.11 34.53
C ILE A 63 5.57 -11.67 34.28
N GLY A 64 6.42 -12.59 33.84
CA GLY A 64 7.81 -12.35 33.48
C GLY A 64 8.02 -12.19 31.97
N PRO A 65 9.27 -11.90 31.53
CA PRO A 65 9.62 -11.83 30.12
C PRO A 65 9.32 -13.13 29.35
N ALA A 66 9.63 -14.30 29.94
CA ALA A 66 9.40 -15.59 29.30
C ALA A 66 7.91 -15.88 29.05
N ASP A 67 7.04 -15.46 29.97
CA ASP A 67 5.59 -15.60 29.83
C ASP A 67 5.06 -14.77 28.66
N LEU A 68 5.57 -13.53 28.50
CA LEU A 68 5.21 -12.65 27.39
C LEU A 68 5.71 -13.18 26.05
N ASP A 69 6.95 -13.67 26.00
CA ASP A 69 7.54 -14.20 24.75
C ASP A 69 6.75 -15.42 24.26
N ALA A 70 6.38 -16.33 25.17
CA ALA A 70 5.53 -17.49 24.86
C ALA A 70 4.10 -17.07 24.45
N LEU A 71 3.50 -16.10 25.16
CA LEU A 71 2.20 -15.55 24.82
C LEU A 71 2.21 -14.88 23.43
N PHE A 72 3.27 -14.19 23.07
CA PHE A 72 3.38 -13.51 21.78
C PHE A 72 3.45 -14.51 20.63
N VAL A 73 4.22 -15.59 20.75
CA VAL A 73 4.22 -16.67 19.74
C VAL A 73 2.80 -17.20 19.53
N ARG A 74 2.06 -17.44 20.61
CA ARG A 74 0.68 -17.94 20.55
C ARG A 74 -0.30 -16.94 19.90
N LEU A 75 -0.28 -15.68 20.33
CA LEU A 75 -1.13 -14.62 19.77
C LEU A 75 -0.81 -14.35 18.29
N ARG A 76 0.48 -14.41 17.91
CA ARG A 76 0.92 -14.35 16.51
C ARG A 76 0.34 -15.50 15.70
N GLY A 77 0.46 -16.74 16.18
CA GLY A 77 -0.06 -17.93 15.50
C GLY A 77 -1.56 -17.81 15.19
N GLN A 78 -2.36 -17.35 16.15
CA GLN A 78 -3.79 -17.13 15.93
C GLN A 78 -4.07 -16.02 14.91
N SER A 79 -3.39 -14.88 15.05
CA SER A 79 -3.55 -13.74 14.13
C SER A 79 -3.17 -14.11 12.69
N LEU A 80 -2.10 -14.89 12.53
CA LEU A 80 -1.60 -15.38 11.23
C LEU A 80 -2.52 -16.44 10.63
N ALA A 81 -3.05 -17.38 11.43
CA ALA A 81 -4.02 -18.37 10.97
C ALA A 81 -5.27 -17.72 10.39
N GLU A 82 -5.84 -16.75 11.11
CA GLU A 82 -7.01 -16.01 10.64
C GLU A 82 -6.68 -15.16 9.42
N ARG A 83 -5.50 -14.54 9.38
CA ARG A 83 -5.05 -13.77 8.21
C ARG A 83 -4.90 -14.63 6.95
N ALA A 84 -4.34 -15.84 7.07
CA ALA A 84 -4.26 -16.78 5.96
C ALA A 84 -5.64 -17.27 5.50
N ALA A 85 -6.56 -17.54 6.44
CA ALA A 85 -7.94 -17.91 6.13
C ALA A 85 -8.68 -16.77 5.42
N ARG A 86 -8.55 -15.53 5.90
CA ARG A 86 -9.13 -14.34 5.24
C ARG A 86 -8.57 -14.14 3.85
N LEU A 87 -7.26 -14.28 3.64
CA LEU A 87 -6.65 -14.17 2.31
C LEU A 87 -7.20 -15.23 1.33
N ARG A 88 -7.35 -16.47 1.80
CA ARG A 88 -7.92 -17.57 1.02
C ARG A 88 -9.37 -17.28 0.58
N ALA A 89 -10.20 -16.85 1.53
CA ALA A 89 -11.58 -16.45 1.27
C ALA A 89 -11.64 -15.24 0.33
N TYR A 90 -10.76 -14.26 0.51
CA TYR A 90 -10.73 -13.00 -0.24
C TYR A 90 -10.53 -13.20 -1.74
N VAL A 91 -9.66 -14.14 -2.14
CA VAL A 91 -9.45 -14.52 -3.56
C VAL A 91 -10.46 -15.58 -4.04
N GLY A 92 -11.30 -16.10 -3.14
CA GLY A 92 -12.34 -17.09 -3.44
C GLY A 92 -11.80 -18.50 -3.69
N LEU A 93 -10.77 -18.92 -2.97
CA LEU A 93 -10.26 -20.30 -2.99
C LEU A 93 -11.11 -21.27 -2.16
N ASP A 94 -12.07 -20.77 -1.38
CA ASP A 94 -13.01 -21.58 -0.60
C ASP A 94 -14.27 -21.97 -1.38
N ALA A 95 -14.52 -21.33 -2.53
CA ALA A 95 -15.64 -21.66 -3.40
C ALA A 95 -15.36 -22.95 -4.20
N ALA A 96 -16.38 -23.79 -4.39
CA ALA A 96 -16.28 -24.98 -5.24
C ALA A 96 -15.87 -24.58 -6.67
N SER A 97 -14.99 -25.38 -7.30
CA SER A 97 -14.49 -25.15 -8.66
C SER A 97 -15.58 -25.43 -9.68
N ASP A 98 -16.52 -24.51 -9.81
CA ASP A 98 -17.40 -24.39 -10.95
C ASP A 98 -16.60 -24.18 -12.25
N ALA A 99 -17.15 -24.59 -13.40
CA ALA A 99 -16.44 -24.58 -14.69
C ALA A 99 -15.60 -23.31 -14.91
N ALA A 100 -14.31 -23.50 -15.29
CA ALA A 100 -13.34 -22.41 -15.36
C ALA A 100 -13.80 -21.29 -16.31
N MET A 101 -13.65 -20.04 -15.85
CA MET A 101 -14.07 -18.81 -16.55
C MET A 101 -13.77 -18.78 -18.07
N PRO A 102 -12.60 -19.22 -18.57
CA PRO A 102 -12.33 -19.26 -20.01
C PRO A 102 -13.32 -20.08 -20.84
N ALA A 103 -13.76 -21.24 -20.35
CA ALA A 103 -14.71 -22.09 -21.06
C ALA A 103 -16.10 -21.43 -21.12
N ARG A 104 -16.52 -20.79 -20.02
CA ARG A 104 -17.76 -20.01 -19.98
C ARG A 104 -17.74 -18.84 -20.97
N LEU A 105 -16.62 -18.12 -21.04
CA LEU A 105 -16.45 -17.01 -22.00
C LEU A 105 -16.61 -17.47 -23.45
N VAL A 106 -16.02 -18.62 -23.80
CA VAL A 106 -16.14 -19.20 -25.16
C VAL A 106 -17.57 -19.66 -25.44
N ALA A 107 -18.25 -20.25 -24.45
CA ALA A 107 -19.63 -20.69 -24.59
C ALA A 107 -20.61 -19.53 -24.79
N ALA A 108 -20.40 -18.42 -24.08
CA ALA A 108 -21.26 -17.22 -24.10
C ALA A 108 -21.30 -16.49 -25.44
N ILE A 109 -20.31 -16.68 -26.31
CA ILE A 109 -20.29 -16.04 -27.64
C ILE A 109 -21.46 -16.57 -28.48
N PRO A 110 -22.39 -15.72 -28.96
CA PRO A 110 -23.53 -16.15 -29.76
C PRO A 110 -23.09 -16.90 -31.02
N LYS A 111 -23.79 -17.99 -31.36
CA LYS A 111 -23.52 -18.74 -32.60
C LYS A 111 -24.03 -17.94 -33.80
N GLY A 112 -23.17 -17.73 -34.79
CA GLY A 112 -23.53 -17.04 -36.02
C GLY A 112 -22.31 -16.65 -36.86
N PRO A 113 -22.52 -16.02 -38.03
CA PRO A 113 -21.42 -15.48 -38.82
C PRO A 113 -20.61 -14.47 -38.00
N GLY A 114 -19.29 -14.66 -37.92
CA GLY A 114 -18.40 -13.76 -37.16
C GLY A 114 -18.25 -14.08 -35.67
N ASP A 115 -18.68 -15.25 -35.20
CA ASP A 115 -18.58 -15.62 -33.78
C ASP A 115 -17.12 -15.73 -33.30
N PHE A 116 -16.24 -16.35 -34.08
CA PHE A 116 -14.80 -16.39 -33.79
C PHE A 116 -14.18 -15.00 -33.73
N GLU A 117 -14.50 -14.12 -34.67
CA GLU A 117 -14.04 -12.73 -34.70
C GLU A 117 -14.49 -11.97 -33.45
N SER A 118 -15.72 -12.22 -32.98
CA SER A 118 -16.25 -11.64 -31.75
C SER A 118 -15.44 -12.06 -30.53
N LEU A 119 -15.11 -13.35 -30.40
CA LEU A 119 -14.21 -13.83 -29.35
C LEU A 119 -12.83 -13.20 -29.46
N ARG A 120 -12.25 -13.22 -30.68
CA ARG A 120 -10.92 -12.69 -30.97
C ARG A 120 -10.81 -11.21 -30.57
N ASP A 121 -11.82 -10.42 -30.88
CA ASP A 121 -11.81 -8.99 -30.57
C ASP A 121 -12.03 -8.74 -29.06
N LEU A 122 -12.83 -9.58 -28.39
CA LEU A 122 -13.07 -9.52 -26.95
C LEU A 122 -11.80 -9.83 -26.13
N VAL A 123 -11.11 -10.92 -26.45
CA VAL A 123 -9.95 -11.41 -25.69
C VAL A 123 -8.61 -10.95 -26.27
N GLY A 124 -8.60 -10.40 -27.47
CA GLY A 124 -7.41 -9.87 -28.14
C GLY A 124 -6.95 -8.51 -27.61
N ARG A 125 -7.69 -7.91 -26.66
CA ARG A 125 -7.43 -6.61 -26.02
C ARG A 125 -7.23 -6.80 -24.52
N THR A 126 -6.34 -5.99 -23.94
CA THR A 126 -6.18 -5.94 -22.48
C THR A 126 -7.32 -5.17 -21.83
N GLY A 127 -8.21 -5.90 -21.15
CA GLY A 127 -9.29 -5.33 -20.34
C GLY A 127 -8.85 -4.93 -18.94
N PHE A 128 -7.84 -5.60 -18.36
CA PHE A 128 -7.32 -5.29 -17.02
C PHE A 128 -5.79 -5.41 -16.90
N ALA A 129 -5.17 -4.52 -16.12
CA ALA A 129 -3.77 -4.68 -15.71
C ALA A 129 -3.59 -4.67 -14.18
N VAL A 130 -2.85 -5.66 -13.69
CA VAL A 130 -2.37 -5.72 -12.30
C VAL A 130 -1.07 -4.92 -12.23
N VAL A 131 -1.03 -3.89 -11.38
CA VAL A 131 0.13 -3.00 -11.26
C VAL A 131 0.80 -3.20 -9.90
N PHE A 132 1.98 -3.81 -9.86
CA PHE A 132 2.74 -3.98 -8.62
C PHE A 132 3.44 -2.68 -8.22
N THR A 133 3.23 -2.28 -6.97
CA THR A 133 3.73 -1.01 -6.44
C THR A 133 4.48 -1.20 -5.12
N ALA A 134 5.59 -0.49 -4.99
CA ALA A 134 6.42 -0.44 -3.78
C ALA A 134 5.94 0.63 -2.77
N HIS A 135 6.76 0.87 -1.74
CA HIS A 135 6.76 1.92 -0.71
C HIS A 135 5.54 2.78 -0.34
N PRO A 136 5.42 3.12 0.98
CA PRO A 136 5.99 2.45 2.18
C PRO A 136 5.05 1.33 2.69
N THR A 137 5.00 0.20 2.00
CA THR A 137 3.95 -0.82 2.16
C THR A 137 4.46 -2.22 2.55
N PHE A 138 5.69 -2.34 3.04
CA PHE A 138 6.30 -3.60 3.50
C PHE A 138 6.29 -3.67 5.04
N GLY A 139 5.13 -3.97 5.62
CA GLY A 139 4.89 -3.95 7.07
C GLY A 139 5.11 -5.29 7.79
N MET A 140 5.68 -6.29 7.14
CA MET A 140 5.97 -7.61 7.75
C MET A 140 7.22 -8.22 7.11
N PRO A 141 7.89 -9.20 7.75
CA PRO A 141 9.02 -9.87 7.14
C PRO A 141 8.64 -10.56 5.83
N LYS A 142 9.58 -10.58 4.87
CA LYS A 142 9.42 -11.34 3.62
C LYS A 142 9.11 -12.82 3.87
N ALA A 143 9.76 -13.42 4.86
CA ALA A 143 9.54 -14.83 5.24
C ALA A 143 8.11 -15.08 5.75
N VAL A 144 7.59 -14.22 6.63
CA VAL A 144 6.22 -14.30 7.13
C VAL A 144 5.21 -14.12 5.99
N ALA A 145 5.43 -13.16 5.09
CA ALA A 145 4.57 -12.98 3.92
C ALA A 145 4.52 -14.24 3.02
N ALA A 146 5.67 -14.89 2.79
CA ALA A 146 5.74 -16.14 2.03
C ALA A 146 4.98 -17.28 2.73
N LEU A 147 5.13 -17.42 4.05
CA LEU A 147 4.45 -18.45 4.84
C LEU A 147 2.93 -18.22 4.90
N ILE A 148 2.47 -16.97 5.02
CA ILE A 148 1.03 -16.65 4.91
C ILE A 148 0.48 -17.06 3.55
N ALA A 149 1.19 -16.75 2.46
CA ALA A 149 0.77 -17.12 1.11
C ALA A 149 0.75 -18.65 0.92
N ALA A 150 1.75 -19.36 1.45
CA ALA A 150 1.79 -20.82 1.44
C ALA A 150 0.60 -21.40 2.23
N ALA A 151 0.38 -20.96 3.47
CA ALA A 151 -0.75 -21.40 4.29
C ALA A 151 -2.11 -21.10 3.63
N ALA A 152 -2.31 -19.93 3.03
CA ALA A 152 -3.56 -19.60 2.34
C ALA A 152 -3.82 -20.47 1.10
N SER A 153 -2.76 -21.04 0.51
CA SER A 153 -2.86 -21.95 -0.64
C SER A 153 -3.38 -23.33 -0.24
N GLU A 154 -3.16 -23.75 1.01
CA GLU A 154 -3.62 -25.02 1.55
C GLU A 154 -5.11 -25.02 1.92
N ALA A 155 -5.83 -26.08 1.55
CA ALA A 155 -7.27 -26.20 1.84
C ALA A 155 -7.55 -26.61 3.30
N GLY A 156 -6.84 -27.64 3.79
CA GLY A 156 -7.06 -28.21 5.11
C GLY A 156 -6.47 -27.37 6.24
N ALA A 157 -7.23 -27.16 7.33
CA ALA A 157 -6.70 -26.49 8.53
C ALA A 157 -5.48 -27.21 9.12
N GLY A 158 -5.46 -28.55 9.09
CA GLY A 158 -4.32 -29.35 9.54
C GLY A 158 -3.06 -29.18 8.69
N ALA A 159 -3.19 -28.94 7.38
CA ALA A 159 -2.05 -28.66 6.50
C ALA A 159 -1.49 -27.24 6.71
N ARG A 160 -2.37 -26.30 7.11
CA ARG A 160 -2.00 -24.91 7.44
C ARG A 160 -1.23 -24.79 8.75
N ALA A 161 -1.63 -25.56 9.77
CA ALA A 161 -1.08 -25.49 11.13
C ALA A 161 0.47 -25.45 11.19
N PRO A 162 1.23 -26.40 10.61
CA PRO A 162 2.69 -26.38 10.70
C PRO A 162 3.34 -25.16 10.04
N ILE A 163 2.75 -24.64 8.95
CA ILE A 163 3.24 -23.44 8.26
C ILE A 163 2.99 -22.20 9.12
N ILE A 164 1.84 -22.15 9.79
CA ILE A 164 1.51 -21.07 10.74
C ILE A 164 2.42 -21.12 11.97
N ASP A 165 2.72 -22.31 12.50
CA ASP A 165 3.63 -22.46 13.64
C ASP A 165 5.05 -21.96 13.30
N GLU A 166 5.54 -22.27 12.09
CA GLU A 166 6.80 -21.73 11.57
C GLU A 166 6.76 -20.19 11.47
N ALA A 167 5.66 -19.63 10.93
CA ALA A 167 5.50 -18.18 10.82
C ALA A 167 5.40 -17.50 12.20
N ALA A 168 4.74 -18.13 13.17
CA ALA A 168 4.54 -17.62 14.52
C ALA A 168 5.83 -17.59 15.36
N ALA A 169 6.82 -18.41 15.00
CA ALA A 169 8.16 -18.38 15.60
C ALA A 169 8.98 -17.15 15.15
N LEU A 170 8.65 -16.55 14.00
CA LEU A 170 9.32 -15.38 13.48
C LEU A 170 8.77 -14.08 14.08
N SER A 171 9.58 -13.01 14.03
CA SER A 171 9.14 -11.65 14.38
C SER A 171 8.00 -11.18 13.48
N THR A 172 7.12 -10.33 14.01
CA THR A 172 6.11 -9.61 13.20
C THR A 172 6.63 -8.30 12.63
N ARG A 173 7.78 -7.82 13.12
CA ARG A 173 8.39 -6.58 12.67
C ARG A 173 8.96 -6.77 11.27
N PRO A 174 8.88 -5.77 10.38
CA PRO A 174 9.45 -5.86 9.04
C PRO A 174 10.96 -6.08 9.08
N ASP A 175 11.51 -6.55 7.96
CA ASP A 175 12.95 -6.76 7.82
C ASP A 175 13.73 -5.47 8.17
N PRO A 176 14.81 -5.55 8.99
CA PRO A 176 15.49 -4.36 9.53
C PRO A 176 16.01 -3.38 8.46
N VAL A 177 16.35 -3.90 7.27
CA VAL A 177 16.80 -3.12 6.13
C VAL A 177 15.98 -3.49 4.90
N ILE A 178 15.10 -2.59 4.49
CA ILE A 178 14.36 -2.69 3.23
C ILE A 178 15.13 -1.89 2.18
N THR A 179 15.70 -2.57 1.19
CA THR A 179 16.40 -1.96 0.06
C THR A 179 15.50 -1.91 -1.17
N LEU A 180 15.79 -1.02 -2.12
CA LEU A 180 15.07 -0.98 -3.40
C LEU A 180 15.14 -2.31 -4.15
N ASP A 181 16.26 -3.02 -4.01
CA ASP A 181 16.46 -4.37 -4.57
C ASP A 181 15.55 -5.39 -3.93
N GLY A 182 15.42 -5.36 -2.60
CA GLY A 182 14.49 -6.23 -1.88
C GLY A 182 13.03 -5.98 -2.29
N GLU A 183 12.66 -4.74 -2.61
CA GLU A 183 11.34 -4.43 -3.15
C GLU A 183 11.16 -4.97 -4.58
N PHE A 184 12.17 -4.76 -5.44
CA PHE A 184 12.14 -5.22 -6.82
C PHE A 184 12.10 -6.73 -6.89
N GLU A 185 12.89 -7.44 -6.09
CA GLU A 185 12.90 -8.90 -6.01
C GLU A 185 11.51 -9.44 -5.63
N GLN A 186 10.88 -8.87 -4.59
CA GLN A 186 9.53 -9.27 -4.18
C GLN A 186 8.49 -8.97 -5.27
N ALA A 187 8.59 -7.82 -5.96
CA ALA A 187 7.73 -7.49 -7.09
C ALA A 187 7.92 -8.48 -8.26
N CYS A 188 9.15 -8.93 -8.52
CA CYS A 188 9.46 -9.93 -9.53
C CYS A 188 8.87 -11.30 -9.19
N VAL A 189 8.91 -11.73 -7.93
CA VAL A 189 8.26 -12.98 -7.49
C VAL A 189 6.75 -12.90 -7.74
N ALA A 190 6.09 -11.84 -7.28
CA ALA A 190 4.66 -11.63 -7.50
C ALA A 190 4.30 -11.53 -8.99
N ALA A 191 5.11 -10.81 -9.78
CA ALA A 191 4.95 -10.71 -11.23
C ALA A 191 5.08 -12.08 -11.91
N ASN A 192 6.04 -12.92 -11.52
CA ASN A 192 6.21 -14.24 -12.11
C ASN A 192 5.02 -15.16 -11.83
N HIS A 193 4.48 -15.17 -10.61
CA HIS A 193 3.24 -15.90 -10.31
C HIS A 193 2.06 -15.34 -11.09
N GLY A 194 1.94 -14.01 -11.19
CA GLY A 194 0.94 -13.36 -12.03
C GLY A 194 1.05 -13.77 -13.50
N ARG A 195 2.25 -13.76 -14.08
CA ARG A 195 2.50 -14.17 -15.47
C ARG A 195 2.13 -15.64 -15.69
N ALA A 196 2.48 -16.53 -14.78
CA ALA A 196 2.08 -17.93 -14.84
C ALA A 196 0.56 -18.11 -14.78
N ALA A 197 -0.14 -17.34 -13.93
CA ALA A 197 -1.60 -17.35 -13.86
C ALA A 197 -2.25 -16.82 -15.16
N LEU A 198 -1.68 -15.78 -15.77
CA LEU A 198 -2.13 -15.30 -17.08
C LEU A 198 -1.94 -16.36 -18.18
N ASP A 199 -0.82 -17.08 -18.15
CA ASP A 199 -0.56 -18.17 -19.09
C ASP A 199 -1.53 -19.34 -18.90
N ALA A 200 -1.86 -19.68 -17.65
CA ALA A 200 -2.86 -20.70 -17.34
C ALA A 200 -4.24 -20.31 -17.87
N PHE A 201 -4.66 -19.06 -17.64
CA PHE A 201 -5.92 -18.50 -18.16
C PHE A 201 -5.95 -18.53 -19.69
N ASN A 202 -4.91 -18.01 -20.35
CA ASN A 202 -4.82 -17.98 -21.81
C ASN A 202 -4.77 -19.39 -22.41
N GLY A 203 -4.10 -20.33 -21.75
CA GLY A 203 -4.06 -21.74 -22.16
C GLY A 203 -5.45 -22.37 -22.11
N ALA A 204 -6.18 -22.20 -21.02
CA ALA A 204 -7.56 -22.69 -20.89
C ALA A 204 -8.52 -22.04 -21.89
N LEU A 205 -8.29 -20.76 -22.24
CA LEU A 205 -9.05 -20.07 -23.28
C LEU A 205 -8.78 -20.64 -24.67
N LEU A 206 -7.52 -20.96 -24.98
CA LEU A 206 -7.13 -21.61 -26.23
C LEU A 206 -7.70 -23.03 -26.33
N ASP A 207 -7.72 -23.77 -25.21
CA ASP A 207 -8.32 -25.12 -25.15
C ASP A 207 -9.82 -25.08 -25.46
N ALA A 208 -10.56 -24.18 -24.78
CA ALA A 208 -11.98 -24.00 -25.04
C ALA A 208 -12.25 -23.50 -26.48
N ALA A 209 -11.42 -22.59 -26.99
CA ALA A 209 -11.52 -22.13 -28.37
C ALA A 209 -11.24 -23.26 -29.38
N ARG A 210 -10.32 -24.18 -29.08
CA ARG A 210 -10.02 -25.35 -29.92
C ARG A 210 -11.20 -26.33 -29.98
N GLU A 211 -11.89 -26.54 -28.87
CA GLU A 211 -13.09 -27.39 -28.85
C GLU A 211 -14.21 -26.84 -29.75
N ARG A 212 -14.37 -25.51 -29.79
CA ARG A 212 -15.41 -24.85 -30.61
C ARG A 212 -15.00 -24.55 -32.05
N TRP A 213 -13.75 -24.15 -32.28
CA TRP A 213 -13.18 -23.80 -33.60
C TRP A 213 -11.82 -24.50 -33.82
N PRO A 214 -11.81 -25.83 -34.06
CA PRO A 214 -10.59 -26.64 -34.14
C PRO A 214 -9.62 -26.23 -35.25
N ASP A 215 -10.13 -25.63 -36.33
CA ASP A 215 -9.30 -25.19 -37.46
C ASP A 215 -8.75 -23.77 -37.31
N ARG A 216 -9.26 -22.99 -36.35
CA ARG A 216 -9.00 -21.53 -36.24
C ARG A 216 -8.42 -21.08 -34.90
N TRP A 217 -8.44 -21.91 -33.86
CA TRP A 217 -7.99 -21.51 -32.52
C TRP A 217 -6.56 -20.97 -32.47
N THR A 218 -5.69 -21.39 -33.39
CA THR A 218 -4.31 -20.88 -33.52
C THR A 218 -4.24 -19.45 -34.09
N GLU A 219 -5.29 -18.93 -34.71
CA GLU A 219 -5.38 -17.51 -35.09
C GLU A 219 -5.53 -16.60 -33.85
N LEU A 220 -5.98 -17.15 -32.72
CA LEU A 220 -6.20 -16.39 -31.49
C LEU A 220 -4.87 -15.95 -30.86
N VAL A 221 -4.81 -14.67 -30.47
CA VAL A 221 -3.73 -14.13 -29.64
C VAL A 221 -4.39 -13.52 -28.41
N PRO A 222 -4.74 -14.33 -27.40
CA PRO A 222 -5.38 -13.81 -26.19
C PRO A 222 -4.44 -12.87 -25.43
N ARG A 223 -4.95 -11.67 -25.12
CA ARG A 223 -4.26 -10.62 -24.34
C ARG A 223 -5.19 -9.96 -23.30
N PRO A 224 -6.10 -10.71 -22.64
CA PRO A 224 -7.15 -10.11 -21.81
C PRO A 224 -6.60 -9.34 -20.60
N PHE A 225 -5.44 -9.76 -20.09
CA PHE A 225 -4.84 -9.20 -18.88
C PHE A 225 -3.35 -8.93 -19.03
N ALA A 226 -2.83 -7.96 -18.28
CA ALA A 226 -1.41 -7.62 -18.23
C ALA A 226 -0.88 -7.45 -16.80
N ILE A 227 0.44 -7.58 -16.65
CA ILE A 227 1.20 -7.28 -15.44
C ILE A 227 2.05 -6.04 -15.71
N ALA A 228 1.99 -5.07 -14.81
CA ALA A 228 2.81 -3.87 -14.81
C ALA A 228 3.49 -3.67 -13.45
N SER A 229 4.53 -2.85 -13.41
CA SER A 229 5.22 -2.47 -12.18
C SER A 229 5.82 -1.08 -12.31
N TRP A 230 5.78 -0.31 -11.23
CA TRP A 230 6.54 0.94 -11.12
C TRP A 230 7.80 0.83 -10.24
N VAL A 231 8.07 -0.35 -9.69
CA VAL A 231 9.22 -0.55 -8.79
C VAL A 231 10.52 -0.33 -9.58
N GLY A 232 11.36 0.59 -9.11
CA GLY A 232 12.56 1.06 -9.82
C GLY A 232 12.33 2.13 -10.89
N CYS A 233 11.08 2.54 -11.12
CA CYS A 233 10.68 3.56 -12.10
C CYS A 233 9.89 4.74 -11.47
N ASP A 234 9.47 4.62 -10.22
CA ASP A 234 8.86 5.70 -9.43
C ASP A 234 9.93 6.60 -8.79
N THR A 235 10.05 7.82 -9.30
CA THR A 235 11.02 8.83 -8.84
C THR A 235 10.37 9.98 -8.07
N ASP A 236 9.08 9.89 -7.76
CA ASP A 236 8.31 10.93 -7.08
C ASP A 236 8.85 11.19 -5.66
N GLY A 237 9.53 12.33 -5.51
CA GLY A 237 10.25 12.74 -4.30
C GLY A 237 11.34 11.75 -3.87
N ARG A 238 11.98 11.08 -4.84
CA ARG A 238 13.18 10.24 -4.66
C ARG A 238 14.34 10.79 -5.49
N THR A 239 15.48 10.98 -4.85
CA THR A 239 16.75 11.36 -5.49
C THR A 239 17.78 10.25 -5.47
N ASP A 240 17.46 9.15 -4.79
CA ASP A 240 18.29 7.98 -4.58
C ASP A 240 18.18 6.94 -5.71
N ILE A 241 17.25 7.13 -6.66
CA ILE A 241 17.14 6.31 -7.88
C ILE A 241 17.81 7.04 -9.05
N GLY A 242 18.90 6.48 -9.55
CA GLY A 242 19.58 6.92 -10.76
C GLY A 242 18.96 6.32 -12.03
N TRP A 243 19.22 6.94 -13.18
CA TRP A 243 18.76 6.41 -14.48
C TRP A 243 19.39 5.05 -14.82
N TRP A 244 20.59 4.77 -14.30
CA TRP A 244 21.25 3.48 -14.46
C TRP A 244 20.53 2.38 -13.66
N ASP A 245 19.97 2.71 -12.49
CA ASP A 245 19.18 1.77 -11.68
C ASP A 245 17.92 1.39 -12.47
N THR A 246 17.21 2.38 -13.01
CA THR A 246 16.04 2.13 -13.84
C THR A 246 16.36 1.29 -15.08
N LEU A 247 17.43 1.60 -15.82
CA LEU A 247 17.85 0.76 -16.96
C LEU A 247 18.22 -0.66 -16.55
N ARG A 248 18.91 -0.82 -15.42
CA ARG A 248 19.25 -2.13 -14.87
C ARG A 248 17.98 -2.93 -14.54
N TYR A 249 17.01 -2.35 -13.84
CA TYR A 249 15.73 -3.01 -13.55
C TYR A 249 14.98 -3.41 -14.82
N ARG A 250 15.02 -2.57 -15.88
CA ARG A 250 14.43 -2.93 -17.18
C ARG A 250 15.16 -4.08 -17.86
N LEU A 251 16.50 -4.13 -17.80
CA LEU A 251 17.27 -5.26 -18.29
C LEU A 251 17.02 -6.55 -17.49
N GLU A 252 16.88 -6.46 -16.16
CA GLU A 252 16.55 -7.63 -15.32
C GLU A 252 15.15 -8.16 -15.63
N SER A 253 14.16 -7.28 -15.77
CA SER A 253 12.82 -7.63 -16.25
C SER A 253 12.86 -8.28 -17.64
N LYS A 254 13.74 -7.81 -18.53
CA LYS A 254 13.90 -8.39 -19.86
C LYS A 254 14.57 -9.76 -19.85
N ARG A 255 15.61 -9.92 -19.04
CA ARG A 255 16.27 -11.20 -18.79
C ARG A 255 15.24 -12.25 -18.34
N MET A 256 14.38 -11.91 -17.38
CA MET A 256 13.32 -12.80 -16.89
C MET A 256 12.34 -13.25 -17.98
N GLN A 257 11.93 -12.34 -18.87
CA GLN A 257 11.05 -12.68 -20.00
C GLN A 257 11.76 -13.63 -20.98
N LEU A 258 13.03 -13.38 -21.31
CA LEU A 258 13.82 -14.24 -22.20
C LEU A 258 14.08 -15.63 -21.58
N GLU A 259 14.37 -15.69 -20.28
CA GLU A 259 14.52 -16.94 -19.53
C GLU A 259 13.21 -17.75 -19.53
N ARG A 260 12.06 -17.09 -19.35
CA ARG A 260 10.74 -17.72 -19.46
C ARG A 260 10.54 -18.31 -20.86
N VAL A 261 10.87 -17.56 -21.92
CA VAL A 261 10.77 -18.07 -23.30
C VAL A 261 11.70 -19.26 -23.50
N ALA A 262 12.97 -19.17 -23.09
CA ALA A 262 13.94 -20.25 -23.25
C ALA A 262 13.51 -21.54 -22.53
N ARG A 263 12.94 -21.41 -21.32
CA ARG A 263 12.44 -22.52 -20.51
C ARG A 263 11.23 -23.21 -21.13
N ASP A 264 10.25 -22.42 -21.61
CA ASP A 264 8.93 -22.93 -21.98
C ASP A 264 8.80 -23.23 -23.49
N LEU A 265 9.77 -22.83 -24.33
CA LEU A 265 9.76 -23.06 -25.77
C LEU A 265 9.99 -24.55 -26.11
N PRO A 266 9.09 -25.21 -26.88
CA PRO A 266 9.22 -26.62 -27.25
C PRO A 266 10.54 -26.95 -27.95
N GLY A 267 11.06 -28.15 -27.70
CA GLY A 267 12.33 -28.67 -28.25
C GLY A 267 12.23 -29.23 -29.67
N ILE A 268 11.60 -28.51 -30.59
CA ILE A 268 11.32 -28.99 -31.96
C ILE A 268 12.07 -28.21 -33.05
N PRO A 269 12.28 -28.79 -34.25
CA PRO A 269 12.92 -28.07 -35.36
C PRO A 269 12.23 -26.75 -35.72
N ALA A 270 10.89 -26.70 -35.61
CA ALA A 270 10.10 -25.51 -35.94
C ALA A 270 10.42 -24.29 -35.05
N THR A 271 10.89 -24.49 -33.81
CA THR A 271 11.18 -23.41 -32.86
C THR A 271 12.65 -22.99 -32.87
N ARG A 272 13.51 -23.58 -33.71
CA ARG A 272 14.96 -23.33 -33.75
C ARG A 272 15.31 -21.85 -33.89
N VAL A 273 14.64 -21.13 -34.80
CA VAL A 273 14.89 -19.69 -35.03
C VAL A 273 14.57 -18.88 -33.78
N VAL A 274 13.44 -19.15 -33.12
CA VAL A 274 13.04 -18.46 -31.88
C VAL A 274 14.04 -18.74 -30.77
N ARG A 275 14.52 -19.99 -30.68
CA ARG A 275 15.53 -20.42 -29.69
C ARG A 275 16.84 -19.65 -29.88
N GLU A 276 17.37 -19.62 -31.11
CA GLU A 276 18.62 -18.90 -31.44
C GLU A 276 18.52 -17.39 -31.14
N ILE A 277 17.41 -16.75 -31.50
CA ILE A 277 17.17 -15.33 -31.17
C ILE A 277 17.14 -15.14 -29.65
N THR A 278 16.40 -15.98 -28.93
CA THR A 278 16.23 -15.88 -27.47
C THR A 278 17.55 -16.09 -26.74
N GLU A 279 18.33 -17.10 -27.10
CA GLU A 279 19.63 -17.41 -26.49
C GLU A 279 20.66 -16.31 -26.77
N SER A 280 20.72 -15.80 -28.01
CA SER A 280 21.57 -14.67 -28.38
C SER A 280 21.21 -13.40 -27.59
N ALA A 281 19.91 -13.09 -27.49
CA ALA A 281 19.42 -11.94 -26.75
C ALA A 281 19.70 -12.07 -25.25
N LEU A 282 19.49 -13.26 -24.66
CA LEU A 282 19.76 -13.52 -23.26
C LEU A 282 21.25 -13.37 -22.94
N ALA A 283 22.13 -13.90 -23.79
CA ALA A 283 23.57 -13.75 -23.62
C ALA A 283 24.01 -12.28 -23.71
N ALA A 284 23.43 -11.50 -24.64
CA ALA A 284 23.69 -10.07 -24.79
C ALA A 284 23.22 -9.26 -23.57
N VAL A 285 22.00 -9.51 -23.08
CA VAL A 285 21.46 -8.87 -21.86
C VAL A 285 22.33 -9.21 -20.64
N ASN A 286 22.81 -10.45 -20.51
CA ASN A 286 23.71 -10.83 -19.42
C ASN A 286 25.06 -10.09 -19.48
N ARG A 287 25.62 -9.84 -20.67
CA ARG A 287 26.82 -9.00 -20.83
C ARG A 287 26.55 -7.54 -20.45
N GLN A 288 25.39 -7.00 -20.80
CA GLN A 288 24.97 -5.65 -20.39
C GLN A 288 24.83 -5.56 -18.86
N LEU A 289 24.19 -6.53 -18.22
CA LEU A 289 24.00 -6.59 -16.76
C LEU A 289 25.30 -6.79 -15.99
N ALA A 290 26.28 -7.50 -16.56
CA ALA A 290 27.58 -7.73 -15.93
C ALA A 290 28.38 -6.43 -15.72
N VAL A 291 28.17 -5.42 -16.55
CA VAL A 291 28.80 -4.09 -16.43
C VAL A 291 27.85 -3.01 -15.89
N ALA A 292 26.58 -3.34 -15.68
CA ALA A 292 25.62 -2.42 -15.10
C ALA A 292 26.00 -2.07 -13.65
N PRO A 293 25.94 -0.79 -13.24
CA PRO A 293 26.17 -0.38 -11.87
C PRO A 293 25.35 -1.21 -10.86
N ARG A 294 25.88 -1.35 -9.65
CA ARG A 294 25.13 -1.93 -8.53
C ARG A 294 24.01 -0.97 -8.12
N LEU A 295 22.89 -1.54 -7.75
CA LEU A 295 21.69 -0.80 -7.45
C LEU A 295 21.85 0.05 -6.18
N GLY A 296 21.31 1.26 -6.22
CA GLY A 296 21.36 2.19 -5.09
C GLY A 296 22.77 2.72 -4.77
N THR A 297 23.75 2.51 -5.66
CA THR A 297 25.09 3.07 -5.53
C THR A 297 25.24 4.35 -6.33
N GLN A 298 26.25 5.17 -6.00
CA GLN A 298 26.69 6.31 -6.80
C GLN A 298 27.87 5.85 -7.68
N PRO A 299 27.63 5.41 -8.93
CA PRO A 299 28.70 4.91 -9.78
C PRO A 299 29.63 6.04 -10.25
N SER A 300 30.87 5.69 -10.57
CA SER A 300 31.78 6.59 -11.27
C SER A 300 31.31 6.86 -12.69
N LEU A 301 31.71 8.00 -13.26
CA LEU A 301 31.40 8.33 -14.66
C LEU A 301 31.93 7.26 -15.64
N GLU A 302 33.08 6.65 -15.33
CA GLU A 302 33.64 5.56 -16.13
C GLU A 302 32.74 4.32 -16.12
N ALA A 303 32.20 3.93 -14.96
CA ALA A 303 31.30 2.79 -14.84
C ALA A 303 30.00 3.03 -15.64
N VAL A 304 29.44 4.24 -15.52
CA VAL A 304 28.25 4.67 -16.26
C VAL A 304 28.51 4.68 -17.78
N HIS A 305 29.66 5.18 -18.21
CA HIS A 305 30.06 5.19 -19.61
C HIS A 305 30.22 3.77 -20.17
N ARG A 306 30.86 2.87 -19.42
CA ARG A 306 31.02 1.46 -19.81
C ARG A 306 29.66 0.77 -19.97
N PHE A 307 28.73 1.03 -19.05
CA PHE A 307 27.38 0.49 -19.14
C PHE A 307 26.62 1.02 -20.36
N ALA A 308 26.69 2.32 -20.63
CA ALA A 308 26.11 2.93 -21.83
C ALA A 308 26.68 2.31 -23.13
N LEU A 309 28.00 2.11 -23.21
CA LEU A 309 28.62 1.46 -24.37
C LEU A 309 28.14 0.01 -24.53
N ALA A 310 28.01 -0.75 -23.44
CA ALA A 310 27.47 -2.11 -23.52
C ALA A 310 26.01 -2.12 -24.02
N LEU A 311 25.17 -1.19 -23.59
CA LEU A 311 23.80 -1.02 -24.11
C LEU A 311 23.78 -0.75 -25.62
N ILE A 312 24.72 0.06 -26.11
CA ILE A 312 24.83 0.40 -27.53
C ILE A 312 25.37 -0.77 -28.35
N ILE A 313 26.50 -1.35 -27.94
CA ILE A 313 27.22 -2.40 -28.68
C ILE A 313 26.38 -3.68 -28.78
N GLU A 314 25.72 -4.07 -27.69
CA GLU A 314 24.93 -5.29 -27.63
C GLU A 314 23.50 -5.12 -28.15
N ARG A 315 23.07 -3.90 -28.48
CA ARG A 315 21.68 -3.52 -28.78
C ARG A 315 20.98 -4.50 -29.74
N ASP A 316 21.58 -4.72 -30.90
CA ASP A 316 20.93 -5.49 -31.97
C ASP A 316 20.85 -6.98 -31.58
N ARG A 317 21.86 -7.51 -30.87
CA ARG A 317 21.84 -8.88 -30.36
C ARG A 317 20.82 -9.04 -29.22
N ALA A 318 20.75 -8.05 -28.33
CA ALA A 318 19.81 -8.01 -27.23
C ALA A 318 18.35 -7.86 -27.67
N GLN A 319 18.09 -7.51 -28.94
CA GLN A 319 16.79 -7.13 -29.50
C GLN A 319 16.24 -5.86 -28.85
N THR A 320 15.59 -4.97 -29.60
CA THR A 320 14.98 -3.75 -29.01
C THR A 320 13.46 -3.74 -29.15
N ASP A 321 12.89 -4.72 -29.81
CA ASP A 321 11.45 -4.94 -29.95
C ASP A 321 11.16 -6.45 -30.05
N ALA A 322 9.92 -6.84 -29.76
CA ALA A 322 9.51 -8.24 -29.78
C ALA A 322 9.16 -8.79 -31.19
N GLY A 323 9.27 -8.00 -32.25
CA GLY A 323 8.76 -8.33 -33.58
C GLY A 323 9.38 -9.61 -34.16
N ALA A 324 10.70 -9.75 -34.05
CA ALA A 324 11.41 -10.95 -34.55
C ALA A 324 10.98 -12.23 -33.83
N LEU A 325 10.81 -12.18 -32.50
CA LEU A 325 10.32 -13.31 -31.70
C LEU A 325 8.87 -13.66 -32.07
N LEU A 326 8.00 -12.66 -32.22
CA LEU A 326 6.60 -12.88 -32.58
C LEU A 326 6.45 -13.48 -33.97
N ALA A 327 7.21 -13.00 -34.95
CA ALA A 327 7.24 -13.55 -36.30
C ALA A 327 7.75 -15.01 -36.30
N GLY A 328 8.82 -15.27 -35.55
CA GLY A 328 9.36 -16.62 -35.40
C GLY A 328 8.36 -17.59 -34.73
N LEU A 329 7.64 -17.15 -33.70
CA LEU A 329 6.61 -17.95 -33.04
C LEU A 329 5.42 -18.22 -33.95
N ALA A 330 5.00 -17.23 -34.75
CA ALA A 330 3.94 -17.43 -35.75
C ALA A 330 4.34 -18.48 -36.80
N ALA A 331 5.58 -18.41 -37.32
CA ALA A 331 6.10 -19.41 -38.26
C ALA A 331 6.22 -20.80 -37.63
N ALA A 332 6.72 -20.88 -36.39
CA ALA A 332 6.86 -22.13 -35.64
C ALA A 332 5.49 -22.80 -35.39
N MET A 333 4.46 -22.01 -35.09
CA MET A 333 3.10 -22.49 -34.86
C MET A 333 2.49 -23.10 -36.12
N THR A 334 2.73 -22.51 -37.30
CA THR A 334 2.29 -23.07 -38.59
C THR A 334 3.03 -24.37 -38.93
N ALA A 335 4.32 -24.46 -38.60
CA ALA A 335 5.16 -25.62 -38.91
C ALA A 335 5.04 -26.78 -37.91
N ALA A 336 4.61 -26.52 -36.67
CA ALA A 336 4.37 -27.57 -35.68
C ALA A 336 3.23 -28.49 -36.13
N THR A 337 3.40 -29.79 -35.91
CA THR A 337 2.42 -30.82 -36.29
C THR A 337 1.56 -31.31 -35.12
N ASP A 338 2.04 -31.12 -33.88
CA ASP A 338 1.34 -31.51 -32.67
C ASP A 338 0.58 -30.33 -32.05
N ASP A 339 -0.63 -30.59 -31.57
CA ASP A 339 -1.50 -29.57 -30.99
C ASP A 339 -1.01 -29.09 -29.62
N ALA A 340 -0.37 -29.96 -28.81
CA ALA A 340 0.15 -29.54 -27.51
C ALA A 340 1.37 -28.61 -27.68
N GLU A 341 2.21 -28.87 -28.69
CA GLU A 341 3.28 -27.97 -29.12
C GLU A 341 2.72 -26.63 -29.62
N ARG A 342 1.73 -26.65 -30.52
CA ARG A 342 1.06 -25.43 -31.00
C ARG A 342 0.46 -24.61 -29.86
N ARG A 343 -0.14 -25.28 -28.88
CA ARG A 343 -0.75 -24.63 -27.70
C ARG A 343 0.32 -23.91 -26.88
N THR A 344 1.44 -24.57 -26.63
CA THR A 344 2.57 -23.98 -25.89
C THR A 344 3.14 -22.77 -26.62
N ILE A 345 3.32 -22.86 -27.95
CA ILE A 345 3.77 -21.74 -28.79
C ILE A 345 2.76 -20.58 -28.76
N ALA A 346 1.45 -20.87 -28.84
CA ALA A 346 0.40 -19.86 -28.79
C ALA A 346 0.35 -19.12 -27.44
N ILE A 347 0.56 -19.81 -26.32
CA ILE A 347 0.68 -19.19 -24.99
C ILE A 347 1.89 -18.26 -24.93
N LEU A 348 3.06 -18.69 -25.42
CA LEU A 348 4.25 -17.85 -25.48
C LEU A 348 4.02 -16.60 -26.34
N ARG A 349 3.42 -16.77 -27.53
CA ARG A 349 3.06 -15.68 -28.44
C ARG A 349 2.13 -14.67 -27.78
N SER A 350 1.15 -15.15 -27.03
CA SER A 350 0.19 -14.32 -26.26
C SER A 350 0.89 -13.52 -25.16
N GLY A 351 1.77 -14.18 -24.40
CA GLY A 351 2.56 -13.57 -23.34
C GLY A 351 3.49 -12.46 -23.85
N ILE A 352 4.19 -12.69 -24.97
CA ILE A 352 5.09 -11.71 -25.61
C ILE A 352 4.29 -10.58 -26.27
N SER A 353 3.17 -10.89 -26.93
CA SER A 353 2.33 -9.87 -27.56
C SER A 353 1.74 -8.88 -26.54
N THR A 354 1.54 -9.33 -25.30
CA THR A 354 1.03 -8.51 -24.20
C THR A 354 2.12 -7.67 -23.51
N HIS A 355 3.31 -8.23 -23.28
CA HIS A 355 4.34 -7.61 -22.42
C HIS A 355 5.64 -7.21 -23.16
N GLY A 356 5.74 -7.50 -24.45
CA GLY A 356 6.93 -7.26 -25.25
C GLY A 356 8.11 -8.12 -24.78
N LEU A 357 9.27 -7.48 -24.63
CA LEU A 357 10.48 -8.11 -24.15
C LEU A 357 10.60 -8.07 -22.62
N SER A 358 9.58 -7.62 -21.90
CA SER A 358 9.63 -7.37 -20.46
C SER A 358 8.77 -8.37 -19.66
N ASN A 359 9.19 -8.68 -18.43
CA ASN A 359 8.37 -9.49 -17.51
C ASN A 359 7.13 -8.72 -17.01
N ALA A 360 7.29 -7.40 -16.79
CA ALA A 360 6.20 -6.49 -16.44
C ALA A 360 6.34 -5.16 -17.22
N LEU A 361 5.21 -4.59 -17.64
CA LEU A 361 5.15 -3.28 -18.29
C LEU A 361 5.61 -2.17 -17.32
N PRO A 362 6.46 -1.22 -17.74
CA PRO A 362 6.95 -0.18 -16.84
C PRO A 362 5.95 0.97 -16.68
N HIS A 363 5.71 1.36 -15.42
CA HIS A 363 5.04 2.60 -15.08
C HIS A 363 6.05 3.56 -14.45
N PHE A 364 6.23 4.73 -15.05
CA PHE A 364 7.10 5.79 -14.53
C PHE A 364 6.26 6.81 -13.80
N ARG A 365 6.77 7.36 -12.70
CA ARG A 365 6.07 8.36 -11.90
C ARG A 365 6.97 9.52 -11.52
N LEU A 366 6.41 10.73 -11.60
CA LEU A 366 7.04 12.00 -11.24
C LEU A 366 5.99 12.99 -10.70
N ASN A 367 6.41 13.99 -9.92
CA ASN A 367 5.52 15.05 -9.45
C ASN A 367 5.36 16.19 -10.49
N ALA A 368 4.17 16.79 -10.57
CA ALA A 368 3.86 17.89 -11.49
C ALA A 368 4.84 19.09 -11.39
N THR A 369 5.27 19.45 -10.18
CA THR A 369 6.21 20.57 -9.96
C THR A 369 7.55 20.35 -10.66
N GLN A 370 8.02 19.10 -10.76
CA GLN A 370 9.27 18.78 -11.45
C GLN A 370 9.13 18.97 -12.97
N ILE A 371 7.94 18.75 -13.52
CA ILE A 371 7.62 19.02 -14.93
C ILE A 371 7.58 20.53 -15.17
N HIS A 372 6.90 21.28 -14.30
CA HIS A 372 6.83 22.75 -14.39
C HIS A 372 8.23 23.36 -14.36
N ASN A 373 9.08 22.93 -13.44
CA ASN A 373 10.46 23.39 -13.32
C ASN A 373 11.32 23.10 -14.55
N ALA A 374 11.10 21.98 -15.23
CA ALA A 374 11.82 21.65 -16.47
C ALA A 374 11.42 22.58 -17.63
N VAL A 375 10.11 22.87 -17.76
CA VAL A 375 9.59 23.73 -18.84
C VAL A 375 9.76 25.22 -18.53
N ARG A 376 9.87 25.63 -17.27
CA ARG A 376 10.15 27.03 -16.87
C ARG A 376 11.43 27.58 -17.50
N ARG A 377 12.40 26.73 -17.84
CA ARG A 377 13.64 27.16 -18.51
C ARG A 377 13.43 27.67 -19.94
N VAL A 378 12.29 27.34 -20.55
CA VAL A 378 11.94 27.71 -21.93
C VAL A 378 10.70 28.60 -22.00
N ILE A 379 10.08 28.91 -20.87
CA ILE A 379 8.93 29.81 -20.74
C ILE A 379 9.36 31.02 -19.92
N ASP A 380 9.24 32.21 -20.50
CA ASP A 380 9.49 33.49 -19.84
C ASP A 380 8.20 34.01 -19.17
N LEU A 381 7.74 33.28 -18.15
CA LEU A 381 6.60 33.68 -17.30
C LEU A 381 6.96 33.49 -15.83
N ASP A 382 6.63 34.50 -15.03
CA ASP A 382 6.73 34.45 -13.58
C ASP A 382 5.43 33.95 -12.94
N GLY A 383 5.58 33.31 -11.78
CA GLY A 383 4.52 32.79 -10.92
C GLY A 383 4.10 31.34 -11.20
N GLU A 384 3.10 30.86 -10.46
CA GLU A 384 2.74 29.45 -10.41
C GLU A 384 1.62 29.11 -11.42
N PRO A 385 1.76 28.05 -12.24
CA PRO A 385 0.74 27.67 -13.23
C PRO A 385 -0.62 27.25 -12.62
N THR A 386 -0.64 26.94 -11.32
CA THR A 386 -1.85 26.59 -10.57
C THR A 386 -2.63 27.83 -10.11
N ASP A 387 -1.99 29.00 -10.02
CA ASP A 387 -2.62 30.26 -9.64
C ASP A 387 -3.70 30.65 -10.67
N ALA A 388 -4.93 30.84 -10.18
CA ALA A 388 -6.08 31.22 -11.00
C ALA A 388 -5.85 32.54 -11.77
N ALA A 389 -5.06 33.47 -11.21
CA ALA A 389 -4.76 34.75 -11.85
C ALA A 389 -3.89 34.60 -13.11
N GLN A 390 -3.02 33.58 -13.15
CA GLN A 390 -1.99 33.43 -14.18
C GLN A 390 -2.16 32.16 -15.04
N ARG A 391 -3.06 31.27 -14.67
CA ARG A 391 -3.33 29.99 -15.35
C ARG A 391 -3.57 30.14 -16.86
N ARG A 392 -4.38 31.12 -17.26
CA ARG A 392 -4.69 31.35 -18.69
C ARG A 392 -3.45 31.75 -19.49
N SER A 393 -2.58 32.57 -18.92
CA SER A 393 -1.32 32.98 -19.55
C SER A 393 -0.39 31.79 -19.74
N HIS A 394 -0.23 30.96 -18.71
CA HIS A 394 0.57 29.74 -18.78
C HIS A 394 0.07 28.76 -19.85
N LEU A 395 -1.25 28.53 -19.91
CA LEU A 395 -1.88 27.68 -20.93
C LEU A 395 -1.66 28.22 -22.35
N ALA A 396 -1.80 29.54 -22.55
CA ALA A 396 -1.57 30.15 -23.85
C ALA A 396 -0.10 30.03 -24.30
N THR A 397 0.85 30.25 -23.38
CA THR A 397 2.28 30.18 -23.68
C THR A 397 2.75 28.76 -24.01
N VAL A 398 2.35 27.76 -23.22
CA VAL A 398 2.70 26.35 -23.53
C VAL A 398 2.04 25.88 -24.83
N HIS A 399 0.83 26.35 -25.13
CA HIS A 399 0.19 26.08 -26.41
C HIS A 399 1.00 26.66 -27.58
N ALA A 400 1.50 27.90 -27.45
CA ALA A 400 2.39 28.49 -28.46
C ALA A 400 3.68 27.68 -28.64
N LEU A 401 4.32 27.27 -27.54
CA LEU A 401 5.52 26.42 -27.60
C LEU A 401 5.29 25.07 -28.30
N LEU A 402 4.09 24.50 -28.17
CA LEU A 402 3.73 23.24 -28.83
C LEU A 402 3.61 23.37 -30.36
N ASN A 403 3.47 24.58 -30.91
CA ASN A 403 3.46 24.80 -32.36
C ASN A 403 4.85 24.57 -32.97
N ASP A 404 5.91 24.95 -32.26
CA ASP A 404 7.26 25.08 -32.82
C ASP A 404 8.25 24.03 -32.29
N VAL A 405 7.81 23.14 -31.39
CA VAL A 405 8.67 22.14 -30.74
C VAL A 405 9.31 21.19 -31.76
N GLN A 406 10.65 21.18 -31.79
CA GLN A 406 11.43 20.24 -32.59
C GLN A 406 12.07 19.15 -31.70
N PRO A 407 12.07 17.88 -32.14
CA PRO A 407 12.78 16.82 -31.46
C PRO A 407 14.29 17.06 -31.42
N VAL A 408 14.91 16.79 -30.27
CA VAL A 408 16.36 16.77 -30.07
C VAL A 408 16.86 15.34 -29.90
N ALA A 409 18.07 15.07 -30.40
CA ALA A 409 18.71 13.77 -30.21
C ALA A 409 19.07 13.56 -28.74
N VAL A 410 18.74 12.39 -28.21
CA VAL A 410 19.06 11.98 -26.84
C VAL A 410 20.17 10.93 -26.87
N ASP A 411 21.31 11.24 -26.25
CA ASP A 411 22.42 10.31 -25.98
C ASP A 411 22.66 10.14 -24.47
N PHE A 412 23.54 9.20 -24.11
CA PHE A 412 23.86 8.92 -22.70
C PHE A 412 24.70 10.01 -22.01
N GLY A 413 25.49 10.79 -22.77
CA GLY A 413 26.26 11.90 -22.24
C GLY A 413 25.36 13.05 -21.81
N ALA A 414 24.40 13.42 -22.65
CA ALA A 414 23.36 14.38 -22.34
C ALA A 414 22.50 13.90 -21.14
N LEU A 415 22.13 12.62 -21.10
CA LEU A 415 21.37 12.03 -19.98
C LEU A 415 22.15 12.12 -18.67
N ALA A 416 23.46 11.85 -18.69
CA ALA A 416 24.32 11.95 -17.51
C ALA A 416 24.49 13.39 -17.02
N ALA A 417 24.49 14.38 -17.92
CA ALA A 417 24.67 15.79 -17.60
C ALA A 417 23.36 16.49 -17.13
N GLU A 418 22.19 16.02 -17.57
CA GLU A 418 20.90 16.66 -17.25
C GLU A 418 20.62 16.63 -15.75
N ARG A 419 20.19 17.75 -15.18
CA ARG A 419 19.90 17.92 -13.74
C ARG A 419 18.41 18.01 -13.42
N ALA A 420 17.57 18.43 -14.37
CA ALA A 420 16.13 18.49 -14.18
C ALA A 420 15.54 17.07 -14.22
N SER A 421 14.85 16.68 -13.15
CA SER A 421 14.30 15.33 -12.99
C SER A 421 13.37 14.93 -14.14
N ALA A 422 12.48 15.84 -14.59
CA ALA A 422 11.53 15.53 -15.67
C ALA A 422 12.23 15.32 -17.01
N ALA A 423 13.18 16.19 -17.37
CA ALA A 423 14.01 16.05 -18.56
C ALA A 423 14.81 14.75 -18.54
N ARG A 424 15.51 14.48 -17.43
CA ARG A 424 16.30 13.25 -17.24
C ARG A 424 15.43 11.99 -17.36
N LEU A 425 14.22 12.01 -16.81
CA LEU A 425 13.30 10.87 -16.87
C LEU A 425 12.79 10.63 -18.29
N MET A 426 12.40 11.67 -19.03
CA MET A 426 12.02 11.55 -20.45
C MET A 426 13.18 11.04 -21.31
N MET A 427 14.40 11.52 -21.06
CA MET A 427 15.61 11.02 -21.72
C MET A 427 15.89 9.56 -21.38
N THR A 428 15.67 9.15 -20.13
CA THR A 428 15.79 7.74 -19.70
C THR A 428 14.78 6.86 -20.43
N ILE A 429 13.52 7.29 -20.54
CA ILE A 429 12.49 6.60 -21.33
C ILE A 429 12.91 6.50 -22.80
N ALA A 430 13.45 7.57 -23.39
CA ALA A 430 13.99 7.54 -24.75
C ALA A 430 15.12 6.52 -24.91
N GLN A 431 16.03 6.39 -23.93
CA GLN A 431 17.08 5.37 -23.97
C GLN A 431 16.52 3.94 -23.82
N ILE A 432 15.48 3.73 -23.00
CA ILE A 432 14.82 2.43 -22.87
C ILE A 432 14.19 2.01 -24.21
N LEU A 433 13.47 2.92 -24.86
CA LEU A 433 12.85 2.66 -26.16
C LEU A 433 13.90 2.37 -27.25
N LYS A 434 15.08 2.99 -27.17
CA LYS A 434 16.18 2.79 -28.13
C LYS A 434 17.00 1.53 -27.90
N HIS A 435 17.20 1.11 -26.64
CA HIS A 435 18.23 0.13 -26.29
C HIS A 435 17.74 -1.09 -25.50
N VAL A 436 16.52 -1.05 -24.96
CA VAL A 436 16.02 -2.10 -24.07
C VAL A 436 14.75 -2.76 -24.62
N ASP A 437 13.65 -2.02 -24.71
CA ASP A 437 12.36 -2.52 -25.18
C ASP A 437 11.47 -1.36 -25.65
N GLY A 438 11.32 -1.27 -26.96
CA GLY A 438 10.45 -0.38 -27.69
C GLY A 438 9.25 -1.12 -28.31
N THR A 439 8.74 -2.17 -27.68
CA THR A 439 7.55 -2.88 -28.19
C THR A 439 6.25 -2.10 -27.91
N HIS A 440 6.08 -1.56 -26.68
CA HIS A 440 4.84 -0.91 -26.25
C HIS A 440 5.08 0.56 -25.86
N PRO A 441 4.05 1.41 -25.83
CA PRO A 441 4.12 2.71 -25.17
C PRO A 441 4.39 2.57 -23.66
N VAL A 442 5.02 3.58 -23.09
CA VAL A 442 5.37 3.66 -21.67
C VAL A 442 4.36 4.51 -20.91
N ARG A 443 3.90 4.02 -19.75
CA ARG A 443 3.00 4.78 -18.87
C ARG A 443 3.77 5.83 -18.07
N PHE A 444 3.40 7.11 -18.21
CA PHE A 444 4.02 8.23 -17.50
C PHE A 444 3.01 8.92 -16.58
N LEU A 445 3.06 8.56 -15.31
CA LEU A 445 2.19 9.02 -14.24
C LEU A 445 2.68 10.35 -13.67
N ILE A 446 1.77 11.31 -13.52
CA ILE A 446 2.06 12.65 -12.99
C ILE A 446 1.28 12.87 -11.69
N ALA A 447 1.97 12.78 -10.56
CA ALA A 447 1.42 13.06 -9.24
C ALA A 447 1.05 14.54 -9.07
N GLU A 448 0.05 14.82 -8.22
CA GLU A 448 -0.44 16.17 -7.91
C GLU A 448 -0.80 17.00 -9.16
N THR A 449 -1.58 16.42 -10.09
CA THR A 449 -2.01 17.16 -11.29
C THR A 449 -3.22 18.06 -10.99
N GLU A 450 -2.98 19.37 -10.88
CA GLU A 450 -4.02 20.37 -10.56
C GLU A 450 -4.36 21.35 -11.70
N THR A 451 -3.66 21.27 -12.85
CA THR A 451 -3.87 22.19 -13.98
C THR A 451 -3.63 21.51 -15.33
N GLY A 452 -4.40 21.89 -16.36
CA GLY A 452 -4.22 21.40 -17.74
C GLY A 452 -2.85 21.77 -18.32
N TYR A 453 -2.21 22.81 -17.80
CA TYR A 453 -0.85 23.20 -18.17
C TYR A 453 0.15 22.05 -17.94
N THR A 454 0.00 21.28 -16.87
CA THR A 454 0.86 20.13 -16.57
C THR A 454 0.88 19.11 -17.71
N LEU A 455 -0.30 18.82 -18.29
CA LEU A 455 -0.45 17.87 -19.39
C LEU A 455 0.19 18.38 -20.68
N LEU A 456 -0.01 19.67 -20.99
CA LEU A 456 0.60 20.30 -22.17
C LEU A 456 2.12 20.43 -22.03
N ALA A 457 2.63 20.71 -20.83
CA ALA A 457 4.06 20.76 -20.52
C ALA A 457 4.71 19.36 -20.66
N ALA A 458 4.04 18.32 -20.16
CA ALA A 458 4.49 16.93 -20.35
C ALA A 458 4.49 16.53 -21.83
N LEU A 459 3.47 16.94 -22.60
CA LEU A 459 3.42 16.71 -24.05
C LEU A 459 4.55 17.44 -24.77
N TRP A 460 4.85 18.68 -24.37
CA TRP A 460 5.96 19.44 -24.92
C TRP A 460 7.29 18.72 -24.68
N LEU A 461 7.57 18.27 -23.45
CA LEU A 461 8.77 17.49 -23.14
C LEU A 461 8.85 16.20 -23.97
N ALA A 462 7.75 15.46 -24.09
CA ALA A 462 7.71 14.23 -24.87
C ALA A 462 7.97 14.48 -26.36
N ARG A 463 7.47 15.59 -26.93
CA ARG A 463 7.78 16.00 -28.32
C ARG A 463 9.23 16.45 -28.46
N HIS A 464 9.72 17.23 -27.50
CA HIS A 464 11.10 17.71 -27.49
C HIS A 464 12.10 16.55 -27.48
N TYR A 465 11.83 15.46 -26.77
CA TYR A 465 12.69 14.26 -26.79
C TYR A 465 12.29 13.21 -27.83
N GLY A 466 11.34 13.51 -28.73
CA GLY A 466 10.98 12.65 -29.86
C GLY A 466 10.28 11.34 -29.48
N ILE A 467 9.57 11.31 -28.34
CA ILE A 467 8.91 10.11 -27.80
C ILE A 467 7.40 10.30 -27.58
N SER A 468 6.81 11.38 -28.10
CA SER A 468 5.39 11.72 -27.88
C SER A 468 4.37 10.69 -28.35
N ASP A 469 4.73 9.81 -29.29
CA ASP A 469 3.91 8.68 -29.76
C ASP A 469 4.15 7.40 -28.95
N ARG A 470 5.09 7.43 -28.00
CA ARG A 470 5.53 6.29 -27.19
C ARG A 470 5.32 6.49 -25.69
N VAL A 471 4.70 7.58 -25.26
CA VAL A 471 4.47 7.91 -23.85
C VAL A 471 3.00 8.21 -23.59
N GLU A 472 2.38 7.44 -22.70
CA GLU A 472 1.01 7.63 -22.22
C GLU A 472 1.03 8.58 -21.00
N ILE A 473 0.80 9.88 -21.25
CA ILE A 473 0.77 10.94 -20.23
C ILE A 473 -0.49 10.79 -19.40
N THR A 474 -0.31 10.54 -18.09
CA THR A 474 -1.39 10.10 -17.20
C THR A 474 -1.46 11.00 -15.96
N PRO A 475 -2.45 11.91 -15.86
CA PRO A 475 -2.66 12.69 -14.65
C PRO A 475 -3.15 11.82 -13.49
N LEU A 476 -2.64 12.09 -12.29
CA LEU A 476 -3.15 11.56 -11.03
C LEU A 476 -4.01 12.62 -10.31
N PHE A 477 -5.28 12.27 -10.08
CA PHE A 477 -6.20 13.05 -9.25
C PHE A 477 -6.26 12.45 -7.83
N GLU A 478 -5.67 13.15 -6.86
CA GLU A 478 -5.51 12.65 -5.49
C GLU A 478 -5.70 13.71 -4.37
N THR A 479 -5.69 15.00 -4.71
CA THR A 479 -5.94 16.09 -3.76
C THR A 479 -7.44 16.46 -3.73
N ALA A 480 -7.92 17.06 -2.64
CA ALA A 480 -9.30 17.54 -2.58
C ALA A 480 -9.61 18.53 -3.72
N SER A 481 -8.68 19.46 -3.99
CA SER A 481 -8.76 20.40 -5.12
C SER A 481 -8.77 19.68 -6.47
N ALA A 482 -7.93 18.65 -6.66
CA ALA A 482 -7.90 17.87 -7.89
C ALA A 482 -9.18 17.04 -8.09
N LEU A 483 -9.83 16.58 -7.02
CA LEU A 483 -11.13 15.90 -7.14
C LEU A 483 -12.26 16.87 -7.53
N GLU A 484 -12.21 18.11 -7.02
CA GLU A 484 -13.19 19.16 -7.35
C GLU A 484 -12.96 19.73 -8.75
N GLN A 485 -11.70 19.99 -9.11
CA GLN A 485 -11.29 20.67 -10.34
C GLN A 485 -10.83 19.71 -11.45
N GLY A 486 -10.78 18.40 -11.22
CA GLY A 486 -10.20 17.42 -12.15
C GLY A 486 -10.86 17.47 -13.54
N ILE A 487 -12.16 17.76 -13.58
CA ILE A 487 -12.92 17.99 -14.83
C ILE A 487 -12.29 19.15 -15.63
N ARG A 488 -11.96 20.24 -14.94
CA ARG A 488 -11.39 21.45 -15.53
C ARG A 488 -9.96 21.22 -16.03
N VAL A 489 -9.16 20.42 -15.32
CA VAL A 489 -7.80 20.05 -15.76
C VAL A 489 -7.82 19.44 -17.15
N LEU A 490 -8.73 18.48 -17.38
CA LEU A 490 -8.86 17.83 -18.68
C LEU A 490 -9.57 18.68 -19.71
N ASP A 491 -10.59 19.47 -19.32
CA ASP A 491 -11.23 20.44 -20.22
C ASP A 491 -10.22 21.45 -20.77
N ASP A 492 -9.38 22.02 -19.90
CA ASP A 492 -8.32 22.96 -20.27
C ASP A 492 -7.32 22.34 -21.27
N ALA A 493 -6.94 21.06 -21.06
CA ALA A 493 -6.06 20.35 -21.98
C ALA A 493 -6.75 20.02 -23.32
N LEU A 494 -8.01 19.56 -23.30
CA LEU A 494 -8.78 19.19 -24.49
C LEU A 494 -9.08 20.37 -25.43
N ARG A 495 -9.12 21.59 -24.90
CA ARG A 495 -9.17 22.82 -25.73
C ARG A 495 -7.98 22.94 -26.68
N SER A 496 -6.82 22.38 -26.33
CA SER A 496 -5.64 22.36 -27.19
C SER A 496 -5.79 21.33 -28.34
N PRO A 497 -5.68 21.73 -29.62
CA PRO A 497 -5.66 20.79 -30.73
C PRO A 497 -4.47 19.82 -30.66
N HIS A 498 -3.35 20.25 -30.08
CA HIS A 498 -2.16 19.40 -29.90
C HIS A 498 -2.42 18.20 -28.99
N TRP A 499 -3.20 18.42 -27.92
CA TRP A 499 -3.58 17.36 -26.99
C TRP A 499 -4.55 16.38 -27.64
N ARG A 500 -5.59 16.88 -28.32
CA ARG A 500 -6.53 16.02 -29.06
C ARG A 500 -5.84 15.18 -30.14
N GLN A 501 -4.91 15.78 -30.89
CA GLN A 501 -4.13 15.06 -31.90
C GLN A 501 -3.21 14.01 -31.27
N TYR A 502 -2.59 14.33 -30.14
CA TYR A 502 -1.79 13.37 -29.36
C TYR A 502 -2.65 12.16 -28.95
N LEU A 503 -3.83 12.38 -28.35
CA LEU A 503 -4.74 11.31 -27.94
C LEU A 503 -5.19 10.45 -29.12
N LYS A 504 -5.53 11.06 -30.27
CA LYS A 504 -5.89 10.32 -31.50
C LYS A 504 -4.71 9.50 -32.05
N ARG A 505 -3.48 10.02 -31.94
CA ARG A 505 -2.26 9.33 -32.42
C ARG A 505 -1.87 8.15 -31.53
N ILE A 506 -1.87 8.33 -30.21
CA ILE A 506 -1.53 7.25 -29.26
C ILE A 506 -2.69 6.26 -29.06
N GLY A 507 -3.92 6.69 -29.40
CA GLY A 507 -5.13 5.88 -29.35
C GLY A 507 -5.72 5.71 -27.96
N ARG A 508 -5.20 6.42 -26.94
CA ARG A 508 -5.59 6.26 -25.53
C ARG A 508 -5.62 7.56 -24.74
N LEU A 509 -6.57 7.66 -23.81
CA LEU A 509 -6.55 8.61 -22.69
C LEU A 509 -6.37 7.80 -21.41
N ALA A 510 -5.24 7.96 -20.74
CA ALA A 510 -4.97 7.33 -19.46
C ALA A 510 -5.19 8.34 -18.33
N VAL A 511 -5.88 7.93 -17.26
CA VAL A 511 -6.08 8.72 -16.04
C VAL A 511 -5.82 7.84 -14.82
N GLN A 512 -5.32 8.44 -13.74
CA GLN A 512 -5.08 7.76 -12.47
C GLN A 512 -5.88 8.42 -11.34
N PHE A 513 -6.47 7.60 -10.46
CA PHE A 513 -7.16 8.06 -9.27
C PHE A 513 -6.47 7.55 -8.00
N GLY A 514 -6.19 8.46 -7.06
CA GLY A 514 -5.51 8.16 -5.80
C GLY A 514 -6.50 8.05 -4.64
N TYR A 515 -6.98 6.85 -4.32
CA TYR A 515 -7.98 6.64 -3.27
C TYR A 515 -7.44 6.92 -1.86
N SER A 516 -6.17 6.60 -1.58
CA SER A 516 -5.53 6.79 -0.26
C SER A 516 -5.45 8.25 0.13
N ASP A 517 -4.87 9.04 -0.76
CA ASP A 517 -4.62 10.45 -0.56
C ASP A 517 -5.95 11.21 -0.56
N SER A 518 -6.87 10.86 -1.48
CA SER A 518 -8.23 11.36 -1.45
C SER A 518 -8.91 11.06 -0.11
N GLY A 519 -8.94 9.79 0.31
CA GLY A 519 -9.61 9.35 1.53
C GLY A 519 -9.04 9.99 2.81
N ARG A 520 -7.74 10.31 2.84
CA ARG A 520 -7.12 11.05 3.94
C ARG A 520 -7.69 12.46 4.09
N TYR A 521 -8.04 13.12 2.99
CA TYR A 521 -8.52 14.51 3.02
C TYR A 521 -10.04 14.62 3.01
N VAL A 522 -10.74 13.75 2.28
CA VAL A 522 -12.19 13.85 2.07
C VAL A 522 -12.99 12.70 2.69
N GLY A 523 -12.32 11.68 3.25
CA GLY A 523 -12.94 10.48 3.79
C GLY A 523 -13.10 9.39 2.71
N GLN A 524 -12.86 8.12 3.06
CA GLN A 524 -12.80 7.02 2.09
C GLN A 524 -14.09 6.85 1.29
N LEU A 525 -15.24 6.92 1.97
CA LEU A 525 -16.55 6.72 1.34
C LEU A 525 -16.95 7.88 0.42
N ALA A 526 -16.61 9.12 0.78
CA ALA A 526 -16.85 10.27 -0.09
C ALA A 526 -15.91 10.23 -1.30
N ALA A 527 -14.63 9.87 -1.11
CA ALA A 527 -13.64 9.80 -2.18
C ALA A 527 -14.12 8.91 -3.35
N THR A 528 -14.66 7.73 -3.08
CA THR A 528 -15.14 6.82 -4.15
C THR A 528 -16.31 7.43 -4.94
N PHE A 529 -17.21 8.18 -4.29
CA PHE A 529 -18.32 8.85 -4.97
C PHE A 529 -17.84 10.01 -5.86
N TRP A 530 -16.90 10.82 -5.37
CA TRP A 530 -16.33 11.92 -6.16
C TRP A 530 -15.52 11.41 -7.36
N ILE A 531 -14.73 10.35 -7.18
CA ILE A 531 -14.00 9.69 -8.27
C ILE A 531 -14.97 9.14 -9.33
N GLU A 532 -16.07 8.53 -8.90
CA GLU A 532 -17.11 8.05 -9.82
C GLU A 532 -17.73 9.18 -10.65
N ARG A 533 -18.10 10.31 -10.02
CA ARG A 533 -18.57 11.50 -10.76
C ARG A 533 -17.58 11.99 -11.79
N LEU A 534 -16.28 12.00 -11.47
CA LEU A 534 -15.24 12.36 -12.43
C LEU A 534 -15.25 11.41 -13.63
N ARG A 535 -15.36 10.09 -13.41
CA ARG A 535 -15.40 9.10 -14.50
C ARG A 535 -16.59 9.28 -15.42
N LEU A 536 -17.78 9.50 -14.85
CA LEU A 536 -18.98 9.77 -15.65
C LEU A 536 -18.77 11.00 -16.54
N ARG A 537 -18.14 12.05 -15.98
CA ARG A 537 -17.80 13.25 -16.75
C ARG A 537 -16.73 13.01 -17.82
N LEU A 538 -15.77 12.11 -17.60
CA LEU A 538 -14.77 11.74 -18.62
C LEU A 538 -15.43 11.13 -19.85
N THR A 539 -16.42 10.25 -19.65
CA THR A 539 -17.22 9.67 -20.73
C THR A 539 -17.85 10.77 -21.58
N GLU A 540 -18.51 11.75 -20.94
CA GLU A 540 -19.12 12.89 -21.62
C GLU A 540 -18.11 13.74 -22.38
N LEU A 541 -16.96 14.05 -21.77
CA LEU A 541 -15.90 14.86 -22.39
C LEU A 541 -15.31 14.19 -23.63
N LEU A 542 -15.13 12.87 -23.61
CA LEU A 542 -14.63 12.12 -24.77
C LEU A 542 -15.62 12.16 -25.93
N VAL A 543 -16.92 12.00 -25.65
CA VAL A 543 -17.97 12.10 -26.68
C VAL A 543 -18.02 13.53 -27.25
N GLN A 544 -18.07 14.55 -26.39
CA GLN A 544 -18.16 15.97 -26.78
C GLN A 544 -16.97 16.43 -27.65
N ASN A 545 -15.81 15.79 -27.53
CA ASN A 545 -14.58 16.16 -28.25
C ASN A 545 -14.23 15.24 -29.43
N ASP A 546 -15.14 14.37 -29.88
CA ASP A 546 -14.90 13.40 -30.96
C ASP A 546 -13.70 12.47 -30.65
N LEU A 547 -13.71 11.91 -29.44
CA LEU A 547 -12.68 11.00 -28.93
C LEU A 547 -13.27 9.67 -28.46
N ALA A 548 -14.51 9.32 -28.83
CA ALA A 548 -15.11 8.03 -28.45
C ALA A 548 -14.34 6.80 -28.98
N GLY A 549 -13.57 6.96 -30.08
CA GLY A 549 -12.70 5.90 -30.62
C GLY A 549 -11.39 5.68 -29.83
N VAL A 550 -11.04 6.62 -28.95
CA VAL A 550 -9.87 6.55 -28.05
C VAL A 550 -10.19 5.64 -26.87
N GLU A 551 -9.32 4.69 -26.57
CA GLU A 551 -9.50 3.81 -25.41
C GLU A 551 -9.23 4.58 -24.11
N LEU A 552 -10.17 4.51 -23.17
CA LEU A 552 -10.05 5.10 -21.84
C LEU A 552 -9.36 4.10 -20.91
N VAL A 553 -8.20 4.47 -20.38
CA VAL A 553 -7.50 3.66 -19.37
C VAL A 553 -7.67 4.31 -18.00
N ILE A 554 -8.25 3.57 -17.06
CA ILE A 554 -8.49 4.04 -15.69
C ILE A 554 -7.58 3.25 -14.75
N PHE A 555 -6.61 3.93 -14.15
CA PHE A 555 -5.71 3.36 -13.17
C PHE A 555 -6.07 3.77 -11.75
N ASP A 556 -6.58 2.83 -10.98
CA ASP A 556 -6.88 3.05 -9.57
C ASP A 556 -5.68 2.67 -8.71
N THR A 557 -4.98 3.70 -8.26
CA THR A 557 -4.08 3.55 -7.12
C THR A 557 -4.89 3.69 -5.85
N HIS A 558 -5.04 2.58 -5.19
CA HIS A 558 -5.44 2.55 -3.81
C HIS A 558 -4.23 2.16 -2.99
N GLY A 559 -4.37 2.51 -1.74
CA GLY A 559 -3.41 2.33 -0.70
C GLY A 559 -4.19 2.60 0.55
N GLU A 560 -4.19 1.60 1.41
CA GLU A 560 -4.36 1.87 2.80
C GLU A 560 -5.69 2.54 3.16
N SER A 561 -6.73 1.73 3.04
CA SER A 561 -7.89 1.74 3.92
C SER A 561 -7.94 0.36 4.56
N ILE A 562 -9.02 0.01 5.25
CA ILE A 562 -9.16 -1.29 5.90
C ILE A 562 -9.03 -2.54 4.96
N GLY A 563 -9.02 -2.39 3.63
CA GLY A 563 -8.94 -3.51 2.67
C GLY A 563 -7.68 -3.62 1.78
N ARG A 564 -6.63 -2.80 1.98
CA ARG A 564 -5.40 -2.73 1.13
C ARG A 564 -5.63 -2.89 -0.38
N GLY A 565 -6.62 -2.14 -0.82
CA GLY A 565 -7.39 -2.49 -2.01
C GLY A 565 -8.64 -1.66 -2.20
N ALA A 566 -8.95 -0.77 -1.25
CA ALA A 566 -10.21 -0.06 -1.11
C ALA A 566 -11.42 -0.87 -0.62
N HIS A 567 -11.37 -2.21 -0.51
CA HIS A 567 -12.48 -2.98 0.06
C HIS A 567 -12.04 -4.29 0.75
N PRO A 568 -12.55 -4.60 1.96
CA PRO A 568 -12.08 -5.72 2.78
C PRO A 568 -12.80 -7.06 2.56
N SER A 569 -14.03 -7.08 2.03
CA SER A 569 -14.85 -8.31 2.01
C SER A 569 -14.35 -9.38 1.04
N SER A 570 -14.05 -9.00 -0.20
CA SER A 570 -13.58 -9.92 -1.24
C SER A 570 -12.87 -9.15 -2.35
N LEU A 571 -12.05 -9.84 -3.16
CA LEU A 571 -11.45 -9.27 -4.36
C LEU A 571 -12.53 -8.84 -5.37
N ARG A 572 -13.66 -9.57 -5.44
CA ARG A 572 -14.80 -9.20 -6.29
C ARG A 572 -15.39 -7.85 -5.89
N ASP A 573 -15.72 -7.68 -4.61
CA ASP A 573 -16.25 -6.42 -4.10
C ASP A 573 -15.24 -5.27 -4.25
N ARG A 574 -13.95 -5.54 -4.07
CA ARG A 574 -12.90 -4.56 -4.34
C ARG A 574 -12.93 -4.07 -5.78
N LEU A 575 -12.98 -4.98 -6.75
CA LEU A 575 -13.00 -4.60 -8.16
C LEU A 575 -14.28 -3.83 -8.51
N ALA A 576 -15.43 -4.25 -7.99
CA ALA A 576 -16.71 -3.55 -8.19
C ALA A 576 -16.79 -2.19 -7.45
N TYR A 577 -16.12 -2.04 -6.31
CA TYR A 577 -15.98 -0.77 -5.61
C TYR A 577 -15.14 0.22 -6.43
N LEU A 578 -14.04 -0.27 -7.02
CA LEU A 578 -13.14 0.55 -7.82
C LEU A 578 -13.72 0.86 -9.19
N ALA A 579 -14.49 -0.03 -9.81
CA ALA A 579 -15.14 0.18 -11.10
C ALA A 579 -16.66 -0.06 -11.02
N PRO A 580 -17.41 0.96 -10.55
CA PRO A 580 -18.86 0.86 -10.40
C PRO A 580 -19.57 0.50 -11.71
N GLU A 581 -20.66 -0.25 -11.56
CA GLU A 581 -21.44 -0.82 -12.67
C GLU A 581 -22.02 0.26 -13.59
N ASP A 582 -22.57 1.34 -13.02
CA ASP A 582 -23.16 2.44 -13.81
C ASP A 582 -22.12 3.11 -14.73
N ALA A 583 -20.96 3.48 -14.17
CA ALA A 583 -19.86 4.04 -14.96
C ALA A 583 -19.41 3.09 -16.09
N ARG A 584 -19.41 1.77 -15.86
CA ARG A 584 -19.10 0.78 -16.91
C ARG A 584 -20.18 0.72 -17.98
N ARG A 585 -21.47 0.68 -17.58
CA ARG A 585 -22.62 0.66 -18.50
C ARG A 585 -22.65 1.90 -19.38
N ARG A 586 -22.43 3.10 -18.83
CA ARG A 586 -22.40 4.36 -19.61
C ARG A 586 -21.25 4.41 -20.62
N ASN A 587 -20.05 3.94 -20.23
CA ASN A 587 -18.95 3.84 -21.19
C ASN A 587 -19.29 2.91 -22.36
N ARG A 588 -19.91 1.75 -22.08
CA ARG A 588 -20.33 0.80 -23.11
C ARG A 588 -21.40 1.41 -24.02
N ALA A 589 -22.41 2.07 -23.45
CA ALA A 589 -23.47 2.75 -24.20
C ALA A 589 -22.90 3.88 -25.11
N ALA A 590 -21.84 4.55 -24.66
CA ALA A 590 -21.13 5.56 -25.45
C ALA A 590 -20.13 4.97 -26.48
N GLY A 591 -20.01 3.64 -26.58
CA GLY A 591 -19.06 2.98 -27.47
C GLY A 591 -17.59 3.13 -27.07
N ILE A 592 -17.31 3.57 -25.83
CA ILE A 592 -15.96 3.81 -25.32
C ILE A 592 -15.38 2.50 -24.80
N ARG A 593 -14.25 2.09 -25.39
CA ARG A 593 -13.47 0.95 -24.89
C ARG A 593 -12.74 1.36 -23.62
N VAL A 594 -12.89 0.58 -22.55
CA VAL A 594 -12.25 0.85 -21.26
C VAL A 594 -11.25 -0.25 -20.91
N ARG A 595 -10.06 0.14 -20.46
CA ARG A 595 -9.10 -0.72 -19.77
C ARG A 595 -9.00 -0.28 -18.32
N LEU A 596 -9.13 -1.23 -17.41
CA LEU A 596 -8.99 -0.99 -15.97
C LEU A 596 -7.58 -1.36 -15.53
N GLU A 597 -7.03 -0.63 -14.57
CA GLU A 597 -5.76 -0.97 -13.92
C GLU A 597 -5.91 -0.77 -12.42
N SER A 598 -5.31 -1.63 -11.61
CA SER A 598 -5.36 -1.50 -10.15
C SER A 598 -3.99 -1.76 -9.54
N SER A 599 -3.61 -0.96 -8.55
CA SER A 599 -2.37 -1.18 -7.80
C SER A 599 -2.46 -2.43 -6.91
N PHE A 600 -1.34 -3.07 -6.64
CA PHE A 600 -1.19 -4.11 -5.63
C PHE A 600 0.08 -3.74 -4.87
N GLN A 601 -0.07 -3.22 -3.66
CA GLN A 601 1.01 -2.50 -2.99
C GLN A 601 1.71 -3.34 -1.91
N GLY A 602 3.03 -3.44 -2.01
CA GLY A 602 3.93 -4.04 -1.01
C GLY A 602 3.47 -5.40 -0.48
N SER A 603 3.89 -5.72 0.75
CA SER A 603 3.75 -7.06 1.34
C SER A 603 2.34 -7.62 1.15
N ASP A 604 1.31 -6.92 1.59
CA ASP A 604 -0.03 -7.50 1.60
C ASP A 604 -0.73 -7.43 0.22
N GLY A 605 -0.23 -6.60 -0.70
CA GLY A 605 -0.77 -6.53 -2.06
C GLY A 605 -0.19 -7.67 -2.89
N TYR A 606 1.06 -8.00 -2.59
CA TYR A 606 1.77 -9.11 -3.21
C TYR A 606 1.31 -10.46 -2.68
N LEU A 607 0.70 -10.54 -1.49
CA LEU A 607 0.13 -11.79 -0.94
C LEU A 607 -0.85 -12.47 -1.90
N MET A 608 -1.69 -11.72 -2.60
CA MET A 608 -2.62 -12.25 -3.61
C MET A 608 -1.91 -12.92 -4.81
N PHE A 609 -0.61 -12.66 -4.96
CA PHE A 609 0.28 -13.26 -5.96
C PHE A 609 1.49 -13.93 -5.28
N GLY A 610 1.38 -14.25 -3.98
CA GLY A 610 2.47 -14.82 -3.18
C GLY A 610 2.73 -16.30 -3.49
N SER A 611 1.76 -16.97 -4.11
CA SER A 611 1.87 -18.33 -4.63
C SER A 611 1.15 -18.43 -5.98
N ARG A 612 1.41 -19.53 -6.71
CA ARG A 612 0.69 -19.83 -7.96
C ARG A 612 -0.83 -19.97 -7.75
N ALA A 613 -1.26 -20.68 -6.71
CA ALA A 613 -2.68 -20.91 -6.43
C ALA A 613 -3.43 -19.59 -6.15
N LEU A 614 -2.82 -18.70 -5.36
CA LEU A 614 -3.39 -17.37 -5.06
C LEU A 614 -3.43 -16.49 -6.32
N ALA A 615 -2.39 -16.52 -7.15
CA ALA A 615 -2.34 -15.76 -8.40
C ALA A 615 -3.42 -16.24 -9.40
N GLU A 616 -3.58 -17.56 -9.57
CA GLU A 616 -4.62 -18.15 -10.43
C GLU A 616 -6.03 -17.77 -9.95
N ALA A 617 -6.29 -17.86 -8.64
CA ALA A 617 -7.56 -17.42 -8.06
C ALA A 617 -7.80 -15.91 -8.25
N SER A 618 -6.77 -15.08 -8.04
CA SER A 618 -6.87 -13.63 -8.23
C SER A 618 -7.18 -13.27 -9.69
N VAL A 619 -6.51 -13.92 -10.65
CA VAL A 619 -6.77 -13.74 -12.08
C VAL A 619 -8.18 -14.21 -12.46
N ALA A 620 -8.67 -15.30 -11.87
CA ALA A 620 -10.05 -15.75 -12.09
C ALA A 620 -11.07 -14.69 -11.62
N ARG A 621 -10.90 -14.10 -10.43
CA ARG A 621 -11.78 -13.02 -9.94
C ARG A 621 -11.70 -11.75 -10.79
N ILE A 622 -10.52 -11.42 -11.30
CA ILE A 622 -10.33 -10.32 -12.26
C ILE A 622 -11.06 -10.62 -13.57
N ALA A 623 -10.97 -11.85 -14.08
CA ALA A 623 -11.61 -12.24 -15.32
C ALA A 623 -13.13 -12.18 -15.24
N GLU A 624 -13.70 -12.68 -14.16
CA GLU A 624 -15.13 -12.53 -13.88
C GLU A 624 -15.53 -11.06 -13.91
N HIS A 625 -14.74 -10.18 -13.29
CA HIS A 625 -15.03 -8.74 -13.26
C HIS A 625 -15.02 -8.08 -14.62
N VAL A 626 -13.98 -8.34 -15.41
CA VAL A 626 -13.80 -7.73 -16.72
C VAL A 626 -14.93 -8.14 -17.66
N PHE A 627 -15.28 -9.43 -17.69
CA PHE A 627 -16.23 -9.99 -18.65
C PHE A 627 -17.67 -10.11 -18.13
N ALA A 628 -17.95 -9.56 -16.94
CA ALA A 628 -19.27 -9.61 -16.29
C ALA A 628 -20.44 -9.20 -17.20
N LEU A 629 -20.22 -8.19 -18.07
CA LEU A 629 -21.25 -7.65 -18.96
C LEU A 629 -21.27 -8.33 -20.35
N ASP A 630 -20.35 -9.25 -20.62
CA ASP A 630 -20.18 -9.90 -21.93
C ASP A 630 -20.75 -11.33 -21.95
N VAL A 631 -21.33 -11.79 -20.85
CA VAL A 631 -22.01 -13.09 -20.70
C VAL A 631 -23.50 -12.84 -20.45
N THR A 632 -24.40 -13.63 -21.05
CA THR A 632 -25.88 -13.48 -20.99
C THR A 632 -26.47 -13.93 -19.65
N ASP A 633 -27.67 -13.44 -19.25
CA ASP A 633 -28.32 -13.74 -17.95
C ASP A 633 -28.67 -15.23 -17.72
N GLU A 634 -28.94 -16.00 -18.77
CA GLU A 634 -29.22 -17.46 -18.66
C GLU A 634 -27.95 -18.31 -18.51
N ASP A 635 -26.80 -17.81 -18.98
CA ASP A 635 -25.45 -18.35 -18.77
C ASP A 635 -24.66 -17.54 -17.72
N ALA A 636 -25.32 -16.56 -17.09
CA ALA A 636 -24.72 -15.67 -16.14
C ALA A 636 -24.46 -16.47 -14.88
N PHE A 637 -23.33 -16.14 -14.28
CA PHE A 637 -22.94 -16.68 -13.02
C PHE A 637 -24.08 -16.47 -11.99
N ALA A 638 -24.69 -17.55 -11.51
CA ALA A 638 -25.64 -17.47 -10.40
C ALA A 638 -25.02 -16.78 -9.16
N ASP A 639 -23.67 -16.76 -9.05
CA ASP A 639 -22.89 -16.16 -7.96
C ASP A 639 -22.03 -14.94 -8.37
N TYR A 640 -22.12 -14.47 -9.62
CA TYR A 640 -21.37 -13.30 -10.11
C TYR A 640 -22.31 -12.24 -10.68
N VAL A 641 -23.28 -11.86 -9.87
CA VAL A 641 -23.72 -10.47 -9.95
C VAL A 641 -22.65 -9.66 -9.22
N LEU A 642 -22.17 -8.57 -9.82
CA LEU A 642 -21.11 -7.73 -9.23
C LEU A 642 -21.50 -7.29 -7.80
N SER A 643 -22.80 -7.32 -7.49
CA SER A 643 -23.42 -7.41 -6.16
C SER A 643 -24.40 -8.57 -6.13
N ASN A 644 -24.50 -9.39 -5.09
CA ASN A 644 -25.76 -10.14 -4.91
C ASN A 644 -26.86 -9.11 -4.60
N PRO A 645 -27.77 -8.78 -5.53
CA PRO A 645 -28.90 -7.95 -5.18
C PRO A 645 -29.76 -8.79 -4.25
N ARG A 646 -30.35 -8.15 -3.25
CA ARG A 646 -31.39 -8.83 -2.47
C ARG A 646 -32.56 -9.13 -3.41
N SER A 647 -33.28 -10.22 -3.13
CA SER A 647 -34.52 -10.55 -3.84
C SER A 647 -35.42 -9.30 -3.94
N GLY A 648 -35.68 -8.84 -5.17
CA GLY A 648 -36.55 -7.69 -5.46
C GLY A 648 -35.86 -6.36 -5.77
N ALA A 649 -34.52 -6.25 -5.73
CA ALA A 649 -33.82 -5.04 -6.20
C ALA A 649 -33.67 -5.06 -7.74
N ASP A 650 -33.88 -3.92 -8.40
CA ASP A 650 -33.62 -3.76 -9.83
C ASP A 650 -32.11 -3.55 -10.07
N GLU A 651 -31.45 -4.53 -10.68
CA GLU A 651 -30.02 -4.45 -11.03
C GLU A 651 -29.70 -3.36 -12.07
N ALA A 652 -30.71 -2.93 -12.84
CA ALA A 652 -30.59 -1.92 -13.86
C ALA A 652 -30.75 -0.49 -13.33
N ASP A 653 -31.37 -0.31 -12.15
CA ASP A 653 -31.70 1.01 -11.58
C ASP A 653 -31.39 1.08 -10.07
N ASP A 654 -30.10 1.31 -9.74
CA ASP A 654 -29.65 1.43 -8.35
C ASP A 654 -30.13 2.78 -7.74
N PRO A 655 -30.88 2.76 -6.61
CA PRO A 655 -31.51 3.96 -6.03
C PRO A 655 -30.56 5.13 -5.75
N ILE A 656 -29.26 4.88 -5.55
CA ILE A 656 -28.29 5.96 -5.28
C ILE A 656 -28.15 6.93 -6.46
N TYR A 657 -28.44 6.49 -7.69
CA TYR A 657 -28.39 7.35 -8.88
C TYR A 657 -29.70 8.06 -9.16
N ALA A 658 -30.83 7.54 -8.65
CA ALA A 658 -32.13 8.22 -8.71
C ALA A 658 -32.24 9.31 -7.62
N GLU A 659 -31.77 9.01 -6.41
CA GLU A 659 -31.78 9.91 -5.24
C GLU A 659 -30.55 10.83 -5.22
N THR A 660 -30.37 11.61 -6.30
CA THR A 660 -29.18 12.48 -6.49
C THR A 660 -28.97 13.51 -5.39
N ASP A 661 -30.04 14.05 -4.81
CA ASP A 661 -29.98 15.02 -3.72
C ASP A 661 -29.44 14.35 -2.44
N PHE A 662 -29.97 13.17 -2.07
CA PHE A 662 -29.47 12.39 -0.94
C PHE A 662 -27.98 12.07 -1.10
N ALA A 663 -27.58 11.53 -2.25
CA ALA A 663 -26.19 11.16 -2.49
C ALA A 663 -25.26 12.38 -2.38
N THR A 664 -25.65 13.50 -3.02
CA THR A 664 -24.86 14.73 -3.00
C THR A 664 -24.72 15.28 -1.59
N GLU A 665 -25.81 15.35 -0.83
CA GLU A 665 -25.79 15.83 0.55
C GLU A 665 -24.97 14.91 1.46
N PHE A 666 -25.24 13.60 1.42
CA PHE A 666 -24.58 12.61 2.27
C PHE A 666 -23.05 12.66 2.10
N PHE A 667 -22.55 12.54 0.86
CA PHE A 667 -21.10 12.52 0.62
C PHE A 667 -20.44 13.89 0.81
N THR A 668 -21.18 14.99 0.64
CA THR A 668 -20.68 16.34 0.95
C THR A 668 -20.50 16.52 2.46
N VAL A 669 -21.44 16.02 3.26
CA VAL A 669 -21.38 16.09 4.72
C VAL A 669 -20.23 15.25 5.27
N VAL A 670 -20.01 14.04 4.75
CA VAL A 670 -18.84 13.21 5.10
C VAL A 670 -17.54 13.95 4.80
N ARG A 671 -17.42 14.55 3.61
CA ARG A 671 -16.24 15.32 3.20
C ARG A 671 -15.96 16.49 4.14
N GLN A 672 -16.97 17.32 4.40
CA GLN A 672 -16.81 18.51 5.24
C GLN A 672 -16.34 18.17 6.65
N ASP A 673 -16.81 17.06 7.23
CA ASP A 673 -16.34 16.59 8.53
C ASP A 673 -14.91 16.08 8.49
N MET A 674 -14.52 15.35 7.45
CA MET A 674 -13.14 14.91 7.32
C MET A 674 -12.19 16.10 7.14
N GLU A 675 -12.56 17.11 6.35
CA GLU A 675 -11.78 18.34 6.19
C GLU A 675 -11.61 19.06 7.53
N ALA A 676 -12.71 19.21 8.30
CA ALA A 676 -12.67 19.82 9.63
C ALA A 676 -11.88 18.99 10.66
N LEU A 677 -11.81 17.66 10.50
CA LEU A 677 -10.97 16.78 11.30
C LEU A 677 -9.49 16.96 10.97
N VAL A 678 -9.15 17.03 9.67
CA VAL A 678 -7.78 17.23 9.19
C VAL A 678 -7.19 18.54 9.73
N ASP A 679 -7.99 19.59 9.80
CA ASP A 679 -7.59 20.90 10.33
C ASP A 679 -7.60 20.97 11.88
N ASP A 680 -8.06 19.93 12.60
CA ASP A 680 -8.08 19.92 14.08
C ASP A 680 -6.68 19.67 14.66
N PRO A 681 -6.15 20.58 15.50
CA PRO A 681 -4.86 20.38 16.19
C PRO A 681 -4.81 19.10 17.04
N GLY A 682 -5.95 18.64 17.57
CA GLY A 682 -6.05 17.38 18.30
C GLY A 682 -5.78 16.17 17.40
N TYR A 683 -6.21 16.21 16.14
CA TYR A 683 -5.96 15.13 15.20
C TYR A 683 -4.48 15.08 14.79
N ALA A 684 -3.86 16.24 14.55
CA ALA A 684 -2.41 16.33 14.35
C ALA A 684 -1.63 15.79 15.56
N ALA A 685 -2.05 16.14 16.78
CA ALA A 685 -1.44 15.65 18.01
C ALA A 685 -1.61 14.12 18.18
N LEU A 686 -2.81 13.59 17.90
CA LEU A 686 -3.10 12.15 17.95
C LEU A 686 -2.15 11.38 17.04
N LEU A 687 -2.00 11.85 15.80
CA LEU A 687 -1.16 11.21 14.80
C LEU A 687 0.33 11.36 15.12
N GLY A 688 0.77 12.51 15.62
CA GLY A 688 2.18 12.82 15.84
C GLY A 688 2.79 12.30 17.15
N THR A 689 1.98 11.97 18.17
CA THR A 689 2.50 11.66 19.52
C THR A 689 3.08 10.25 19.62
N PHE A 690 2.29 9.22 19.32
CA PHE A 690 2.74 7.82 19.33
C PHE A 690 2.97 7.27 17.93
N GLY A 691 2.21 7.76 16.95
CA GLY A 691 2.06 7.14 15.65
C GLY A 691 3.38 6.77 14.95
N PRO A 692 4.30 7.72 14.72
CA PRO A 692 5.56 7.44 14.03
C PRO A 692 6.43 6.39 14.74
N SER A 693 6.35 6.29 16.07
CA SER A 693 7.15 5.35 16.86
C SER A 693 6.52 3.96 16.98
N LEU A 694 5.21 3.84 16.74
CA LEU A 694 4.52 2.54 16.76
C LEU A 694 4.73 1.75 15.47
N ILE A 695 5.28 2.36 14.42
CA ILE A 695 5.41 1.78 13.08
C ILE A 695 6.89 1.73 12.71
N ASP A 696 7.39 0.53 12.42
CA ASP A 696 8.74 0.35 11.87
C ASP A 696 8.83 0.94 10.45
N ARG A 697 10.06 1.22 10.00
CA ARG A 697 10.29 1.66 8.62
C ARG A 697 9.86 0.55 7.65
N THR A 698 8.83 0.82 6.85
CA THR A 698 8.25 -0.13 5.87
C THR A 698 8.74 0.13 4.44
N GLY A 699 9.93 0.74 4.32
CA GLY A 699 10.50 1.04 3.03
C GLY A 699 11.91 1.65 2.91
N SER A 700 12.68 1.24 1.89
CA SER A 700 13.87 1.87 1.28
C SER A 700 13.82 3.36 1.01
N ARG A 701 12.66 3.98 0.79
CA ARG A 701 12.58 5.45 0.64
C ARG A 701 13.17 6.11 1.89
N PRO A 702 14.09 7.08 1.76
CA PRO A 702 14.61 7.81 2.92
C PRO A 702 13.48 8.55 3.64
N VAL A 703 13.46 8.50 4.98
CA VAL A 703 12.56 9.33 5.79
C VAL A 703 13.06 10.77 5.68
N ALA A 704 12.31 11.66 5.04
CA ALA A 704 12.79 13.01 4.72
C ALA A 704 12.90 13.92 5.97
N ARG A 705 14.06 14.58 6.07
CA ARG A 705 14.51 15.68 6.96
C ARG A 705 14.29 15.46 8.46
N GLN A 706 15.29 14.84 9.09
CA GLN A 706 15.64 15.19 10.47
C GLN A 706 15.74 16.72 10.55
N SER A 707 14.93 17.33 11.42
CA SER A 707 15.08 18.73 11.76
C SER A 707 16.43 18.93 12.45
N ASP A 708 17.08 20.07 12.20
CA ASP A 708 18.37 20.47 12.82
C ASP A 708 18.34 20.43 14.38
N SER A 709 17.16 20.31 14.99
CA SER A 709 16.94 20.24 16.44
C SER A 709 17.03 18.84 17.07
N GLY A 710 17.51 17.80 16.36
CA GLY A 710 17.78 16.49 16.96
C GLY A 710 16.55 15.80 17.57
N GLY A 711 15.66 15.30 16.73
CA GLY A 711 14.46 14.53 17.12
C GLY A 711 13.37 14.59 16.04
N PRO A 712 12.33 13.74 16.11
CA PRO A 712 11.21 13.84 15.19
C PRO A 712 10.46 15.16 15.41
N ALA A 713 10.33 15.96 14.35
CA ALA A 713 9.57 17.22 14.39
C ALA A 713 8.11 16.94 14.79
N MET A 714 7.54 17.78 15.65
CA MET A 714 6.13 17.68 16.02
C MET A 714 5.27 17.91 14.77
N ILE A 715 4.44 16.93 14.44
CA ILE A 715 3.51 17.02 13.31
C ILE A 715 2.47 18.09 13.69
N THR A 716 2.51 19.23 13.00
CA THR A 716 1.56 20.33 13.25
C THR A 716 0.34 20.25 12.35
N HIS A 717 0.43 19.48 11.25
CA HIS A 717 -0.68 19.28 10.33
C HIS A 717 -0.58 17.92 9.61
N PRO A 718 -1.68 17.16 9.42
CA PRO A 718 -1.66 15.86 8.72
C PRO A 718 -1.13 15.90 7.28
N ARG A 719 -1.11 17.08 6.65
CA ARG A 719 -0.48 17.31 5.32
C ARG A 719 1.03 17.06 5.30
N GLN A 720 1.70 17.14 6.46
CA GLN A 720 3.13 16.83 6.58
C GLN A 720 3.42 15.32 6.52
N MET A 721 2.38 14.48 6.67
CA MET A 721 2.49 13.03 6.51
C MET A 721 2.11 12.60 5.09
N ARG A 722 2.36 11.33 4.78
CA ARG A 722 1.80 10.65 3.59
C ARG A 722 0.54 9.85 4.00
N ALA A 723 -0.29 9.47 3.04
CA ALA A 723 -1.52 8.73 3.31
C ALA A 723 -1.31 7.40 4.03
N ILE A 724 -0.31 6.62 3.58
CA ILE A 724 0.02 5.30 4.13
C ILE A 724 0.36 5.36 5.64
N PRO A 725 1.37 6.13 6.09
CA PRO A 725 1.64 6.27 7.53
C PRO A 725 0.45 6.81 8.32
N ASN A 726 -0.32 7.76 7.77
CA ASN A 726 -1.50 8.28 8.45
C ASN A 726 -2.50 7.17 8.80
N ASN A 727 -2.82 6.31 7.86
CA ASN A 727 -3.83 5.28 8.05
C ASN A 727 -3.30 4.11 8.89
N ALA A 728 -2.03 3.75 8.71
CA ALA A 728 -1.35 2.80 9.59
C ALA A 728 -1.37 3.24 11.05
N ILE A 729 -1.17 4.54 11.34
CA ILE A 729 -1.26 5.07 12.71
C ILE A 729 -2.66 4.89 13.29
N LEU A 730 -3.72 5.13 12.49
CA LEU A 730 -5.11 4.94 12.96
C LEU A 730 -5.41 3.48 13.29
N HIS A 731 -4.89 2.52 12.51
CA HIS A 731 -4.97 1.08 12.84
C HIS A 731 -4.31 0.82 14.19
N GLN A 732 -3.14 1.43 14.43
CA GLN A 732 -2.44 1.29 15.70
C GLN A 732 -3.18 1.98 16.85
N LEU A 733 -3.92 3.07 16.65
CA LEU A 733 -4.62 3.75 17.76
C LEU A 733 -6.02 3.18 18.05
N GLY A 734 -6.45 2.14 17.33
CA GLY A 734 -7.69 1.40 17.57
C GLY A 734 -8.95 2.11 17.10
N TYR A 735 -8.84 3.17 16.29
CA TYR A 735 -10.00 3.86 15.72
C TYR A 735 -9.70 4.46 14.34
N LEU A 736 -10.39 3.94 13.32
CA LEU A 736 -10.16 4.25 11.92
C LEU A 736 -10.93 5.50 11.47
N ALA A 737 -10.52 6.66 11.99
CA ALA A 737 -11.19 7.93 11.73
C ALA A 737 -11.36 8.25 10.23
N ASN A 738 -10.40 7.89 9.38
CA ASN A 738 -10.47 8.10 7.91
C ASN A 738 -11.64 7.37 7.21
N SER A 739 -12.16 6.32 7.84
CA SER A 739 -13.22 5.45 7.30
C SER A 739 -14.53 5.62 8.07
N LEU A 740 -14.47 6.08 9.32
CA LEU A 740 -15.61 6.19 10.22
C LEU A 740 -16.14 7.61 10.39
N HIS A 741 -15.27 8.63 10.37
CA HIS A 741 -15.66 9.98 10.74
C HIS A 741 -16.53 10.66 9.67
N GLY A 742 -17.53 11.41 10.11
CA GLY A 742 -18.51 12.13 9.31
C GLY A 742 -19.71 11.27 8.90
N MET A 743 -19.64 9.95 9.07
CA MET A 743 -20.71 9.03 8.68
C MET A 743 -21.95 9.17 9.56
N GLY A 744 -21.77 9.38 10.86
CA GLY A 744 -22.88 9.46 11.80
C GLY A 744 -23.72 10.70 11.58
N ARG A 745 -23.06 11.86 11.42
CA ARG A 745 -23.75 13.09 11.06
C ARG A 745 -24.44 12.99 9.69
N ALA A 746 -23.77 12.42 8.68
CA ALA A 746 -24.35 12.26 7.35
C ALA A 746 -25.59 11.34 7.38
N ALA A 747 -25.50 10.19 8.04
CA ALA A 747 -26.61 9.26 8.20
C ALA A 747 -27.77 9.86 9.01
N GLY A 748 -27.47 10.68 10.03
CA GLY A 748 -28.47 11.32 10.88
C GLY A 748 -29.33 12.39 10.20
N ARG A 749 -28.92 12.93 9.03
CA ARG A 749 -29.72 13.94 8.30
C ARG A 749 -30.96 13.35 7.63
N ALA A 750 -30.84 12.13 7.11
CA ALA A 750 -31.91 11.43 6.42
C ALA A 750 -31.88 9.94 6.80
N PRO A 751 -32.27 9.59 8.05
CA PRO A 751 -32.06 8.25 8.59
C PRO A 751 -32.89 7.17 7.90
N ASP A 752 -34.07 7.51 7.39
CA ASP A 752 -34.92 6.58 6.63
C ASP A 752 -34.30 6.27 5.27
N LEU A 753 -33.96 7.31 4.49
CA LEU A 753 -33.27 7.15 3.20
C LEU A 753 -31.92 6.45 3.36
N PHE A 754 -31.14 6.75 4.40
CA PHE A 754 -29.89 6.05 4.68
C PHE A 754 -30.13 4.54 4.91
N ARG A 755 -31.17 4.18 5.67
CA ARG A 755 -31.54 2.77 5.88
C ARG A 755 -31.99 2.10 4.58
N ASP A 756 -32.77 2.79 3.76
CA ASP A 756 -33.20 2.31 2.45
C ASP A 756 -32.00 2.13 1.50
N MET A 757 -31.07 3.09 1.42
CA MET A 757 -29.85 2.97 0.63
C MET A 757 -28.96 1.81 1.10
N ARG A 758 -28.83 1.59 2.42
CA ARG A 758 -28.09 0.43 2.93
C ARG A 758 -28.75 -0.91 2.57
N ARG A 759 -30.07 -0.92 2.43
CA ARG A 759 -30.88 -2.12 2.16
C ARG A 759 -30.96 -2.43 0.66
N ASP A 760 -31.20 -1.41 -0.15
CA ASP A 760 -31.66 -1.54 -1.54
C ASP A 760 -30.62 -1.06 -2.55
N SER A 761 -29.73 -0.12 -2.20
CA SER A 761 -28.63 0.31 -3.08
C SER A 761 -27.44 -0.61 -2.97
N VAL A 762 -27.16 -1.31 -4.07
CA VAL A 762 -25.99 -2.15 -4.28
C VAL A 762 -24.71 -1.35 -4.08
N ARG A 763 -24.59 -0.21 -4.76
CA ARG A 763 -23.41 0.64 -4.76
C ARG A 763 -23.15 1.22 -3.38
N PHE A 764 -24.19 1.74 -2.73
CA PHE A 764 -24.08 2.31 -1.40
C PHE A 764 -23.77 1.24 -0.35
N SER A 765 -24.50 0.12 -0.35
CA SER A 765 -24.26 -0.99 0.58
C SER A 765 -22.84 -1.54 0.46
N ARG A 766 -22.34 -1.76 -0.77
CA ARG A 766 -20.95 -2.19 -1.00
C ARG A 766 -19.96 -1.17 -0.45
N ALA A 767 -20.15 0.11 -0.73
CA ALA A 767 -19.27 1.13 -0.19
C ALA A 767 -19.32 1.15 1.36
N PHE A 768 -20.51 1.02 1.95
CA PHE A 768 -20.73 1.05 3.40
C PHE A 768 -20.14 -0.17 4.14
N ARG A 769 -19.95 -1.32 3.48
CA ARG A 769 -19.24 -2.47 4.09
C ARG A 769 -17.81 -2.13 4.52
N LEU A 770 -17.17 -1.14 3.89
CA LEU A 770 -15.90 -0.58 4.36
C LEU A 770 -16.04 0.03 5.76
N VAL A 771 -17.12 0.78 5.99
CA VAL A 771 -17.45 1.37 7.31
C VAL A 771 -17.76 0.27 8.32
N GLN A 772 -18.54 -0.74 7.92
CA GLN A 772 -18.87 -1.88 8.80
C GLN A 772 -17.62 -2.64 9.24
N HIS A 773 -16.68 -2.87 8.33
CA HIS A 773 -15.45 -3.55 8.67
C HIS A 773 -14.51 -2.67 9.51
N ALA A 774 -14.37 -1.38 9.19
CA ALA A 774 -13.62 -0.43 10.01
C ALA A 774 -14.17 -0.34 11.44
N ALA A 775 -15.50 -0.40 11.61
CA ALA A 775 -16.14 -0.46 12.93
C ALA A 775 -15.83 -1.78 13.66
N SER A 776 -15.81 -2.91 12.94
CA SER A 776 -15.50 -4.22 13.53
C SER A 776 -14.08 -4.36 14.10
N VAL A 777 -13.17 -3.46 13.74
CA VAL A 777 -11.81 -3.39 14.30
C VAL A 777 -11.52 -2.05 14.98
N GLY A 778 -12.55 -1.22 15.18
CA GLY A 778 -12.48 0.07 15.85
C GLY A 778 -13.17 0.02 17.22
N ASP A 779 -12.59 0.69 18.21
CA ASP A 779 -13.16 0.77 19.56
C ASP A 779 -12.78 2.10 20.21
N LEU A 780 -13.79 2.90 20.57
CA LEU A 780 -13.55 4.18 21.24
C LEU A 780 -12.93 4.01 22.63
N ASP A 781 -13.15 2.89 23.32
CA ASP A 781 -12.50 2.64 24.61
C ASP A 781 -11.00 2.41 24.44
N VAL A 782 -10.59 1.76 23.35
CA VAL A 782 -9.17 1.62 23.00
C VAL A 782 -8.56 2.98 22.69
N LEU A 783 -9.19 3.78 21.82
CA LEU A 783 -8.71 5.13 21.50
C LEU A 783 -8.61 6.00 22.76
N ARG A 784 -9.65 5.96 23.60
CA ARG A 784 -9.70 6.67 24.87
C ARG A 784 -8.57 6.24 25.79
N ALA A 785 -8.23 4.95 25.84
CA ALA A 785 -7.13 4.47 26.67
C ALA A 785 -5.76 5.07 26.26
N TYR A 786 -5.52 5.27 24.96
CA TYR A 786 -4.33 5.99 24.48
C TYR A 786 -4.38 7.48 24.85
N ILE A 787 -5.54 8.13 24.68
CA ILE A 787 -5.72 9.56 24.99
C ILE A 787 -5.57 9.83 26.50
N ASP A 788 -6.23 9.02 27.34
CA ASP A 788 -6.18 9.10 28.79
C ASP A 788 -4.78 8.75 29.33
N THR A 789 -4.00 7.92 28.62
CA THR A 789 -2.58 7.69 28.93
C THR A 789 -1.74 8.97 28.76
N LEU A 790 -2.13 9.87 27.85
CA LEU A 790 -1.46 11.16 27.61
C LEU A 790 -2.01 12.29 28.49
N ASP A 791 -2.87 11.96 29.45
CA ASP A 791 -3.57 12.93 30.28
C ASP A 791 -3.00 12.98 31.70
N PRO A 792 -2.41 14.12 32.14
CA PRO A 792 -1.79 14.22 33.46
C PRO A 792 -2.78 13.92 34.60
N ALA A 793 -4.07 14.21 34.44
CA ALA A 793 -5.07 13.98 35.48
C ALA A 793 -5.25 12.50 35.82
N VAL A 794 -5.13 11.61 34.84
CA VAL A 794 -5.27 10.16 35.03
C VAL A 794 -4.13 9.62 35.90
N TRP A 795 -2.92 10.13 35.71
CA TRP A 795 -1.74 9.78 36.50
C TRP A 795 -1.81 10.31 37.93
N LEU A 796 -2.26 11.55 38.12
CA LEU A 796 -2.48 12.14 39.45
C LEU A 796 -3.57 11.40 40.23
N GLU A 797 -4.64 10.96 39.56
CA GLU A 797 -5.70 10.17 40.20
C GLU A 797 -5.17 8.82 40.69
N ARG A 798 -4.31 8.17 39.89
CA ARG A 798 -3.58 6.97 40.32
C ARG A 798 -2.65 7.25 41.50
N ALA A 799 -1.95 8.39 41.50
CA ALA A 799 -1.04 8.79 42.56
C ALA A 799 -1.76 8.99 43.90
N ARG A 800 -2.98 9.55 43.84
CA ARG A 800 -3.85 9.74 45.01
C ARG A 800 -4.30 8.42 45.64
N ARG A 801 -4.48 7.37 44.83
CA ARG A 801 -5.03 6.07 45.27
C ARG A 801 -3.97 5.00 45.57
N THR A 802 -2.72 5.18 45.14
CA THR A 802 -1.67 4.19 45.39
C THR A 802 -1.19 4.20 46.85
N GLN A 803 -1.03 3.00 47.41
CA GLN A 803 -0.47 2.78 48.76
C GLN A 803 1.06 2.69 48.77
N ARG A 804 1.71 2.60 47.60
CA ARG A 804 3.18 2.54 47.47
C ARG A 804 3.73 3.95 47.23
N ASP A 805 4.54 4.45 48.15
CA ASP A 805 5.12 5.80 48.07
C ASP A 805 6.02 5.97 46.84
N THR A 806 6.91 5.01 46.57
CA THR A 806 7.77 5.06 45.36
C THR A 806 6.96 5.15 44.07
N ARG A 807 5.84 4.42 43.98
CA ARG A 807 4.93 4.49 42.83
C ARG A 807 4.24 5.85 42.75
N ARG A 808 3.92 6.48 43.88
CA ARG A 808 3.30 7.81 43.91
C ARG A 808 4.23 8.84 43.27
N ASP A 809 5.50 8.81 43.62
CA ASP A 809 6.50 9.75 43.09
C ASP A 809 6.67 9.59 41.59
N GLU A 810 6.77 8.36 41.09
CA GLU A 810 6.86 8.09 39.64
C GLU A 810 5.64 8.64 38.88
N LEU A 811 4.43 8.42 39.41
CA LEU A 811 3.19 8.89 38.80
C LEU A 811 3.12 10.42 38.75
N VAL A 812 3.60 11.11 39.79
CA VAL A 812 3.67 12.58 39.85
C VAL A 812 4.68 13.13 38.82
N VAL A 813 5.84 12.49 38.67
CA VAL A 813 6.85 12.88 37.67
C VAL A 813 6.30 12.74 36.25
N ILE A 814 5.63 11.62 35.95
CA ILE A 814 4.99 11.40 34.65
C ILE A 814 3.91 12.45 34.39
N ALA A 815 3.04 12.72 35.38
CA ALA A 815 2.01 13.74 35.26
C ALA A 815 2.59 15.13 34.97
N GLY A 816 3.63 15.55 35.68
CA GLY A 816 4.28 16.84 35.45
C GLY A 816 4.92 16.97 34.06
N ALA A 817 5.43 15.87 33.50
CA ALA A 817 5.96 15.86 32.14
C ALA A 817 4.87 15.89 31.06
N LEU A 818 3.75 15.19 31.27
CA LEU A 818 2.57 15.28 30.39
C LEU A 818 1.94 16.67 30.40
N ASP A 819 1.92 17.35 31.55
CA ASP A 819 1.41 18.72 31.68
C ASP A 819 2.21 19.71 30.81
N ARG A 820 3.55 19.59 30.81
CA ARG A 820 4.42 20.41 29.94
C ARG A 820 4.21 20.14 28.45
N LEU A 821 3.91 18.90 28.06
CA LEU A 821 3.57 18.55 26.67
C LEU A 821 2.23 19.18 26.22
N ASN A 822 1.32 19.47 27.16
CA ASN A 822 0.04 20.15 26.93
C ASN A 822 -0.81 19.54 25.78
N LEU A 823 -0.84 18.20 25.69
CA LEU A 823 -1.58 17.47 24.65
C LEU A 823 -3.06 17.27 25.01
N ALA A 824 -3.34 17.09 26.31
CA ALA A 824 -4.65 16.65 26.81
C ALA A 824 -5.85 17.54 26.38
N PRO A 825 -5.78 18.89 26.40
CA PRO A 825 -6.93 19.71 26.01
C PRO A 825 -7.38 19.47 24.57
N ASN A 826 -6.43 19.36 23.65
CA ASN A 826 -6.70 19.12 22.24
C ASN A 826 -7.19 17.69 21.98
N LEU A 827 -6.56 16.69 22.62
CA LEU A 827 -6.96 15.29 22.47
C LEU A 827 -8.34 14.99 23.07
N ARG A 828 -8.69 15.57 24.23
CA ARG A 828 -10.03 15.42 24.81
C ARG A 828 -11.11 16.05 23.94
N ARG A 829 -10.85 17.24 23.38
CA ARG A 829 -11.78 17.89 22.43
C ARG A 829 -12.00 17.02 21.20
N LEU A 830 -10.91 16.50 20.61
CA LEU A 830 -10.96 15.56 19.49
C LEU A 830 -11.82 14.34 19.85
N PHE A 831 -11.55 13.71 21.00
CA PHE A 831 -12.28 12.51 21.43
C PHE A 831 -13.78 12.76 21.54
N GLY A 832 -14.19 13.91 22.10
CA GLY A 832 -15.60 14.30 22.17
C GLY A 832 -16.25 14.44 20.79
N ARG A 833 -15.54 15.02 19.82
CA ARG A 833 -16.02 15.13 18.42
C ARG A 833 -16.19 13.75 17.78
N LEU A 834 -15.20 12.87 17.89
CA LEU A 834 -15.26 11.51 17.34
C LEU A 834 -16.37 10.70 18.01
N THR A 835 -16.54 10.83 19.33
CA THR A 835 -17.59 10.14 20.08
C THR A 835 -18.99 10.58 19.66
N THR A 836 -19.21 11.88 19.46
CA THR A 836 -20.51 12.42 19.04
C THR A 836 -20.96 11.84 17.69
N ASP A 837 -20.03 11.80 16.73
CA ASP A 837 -20.28 11.24 15.42
C ASP A 837 -20.47 9.71 15.49
N TRP A 838 -19.65 8.99 16.26
CA TRP A 838 -19.79 7.55 16.47
C TRP A 838 -21.14 7.14 17.08
N LEU A 839 -21.64 7.89 18.06
CA LEU A 839 -22.95 7.65 18.68
C LEU A 839 -24.08 7.83 17.65
N SER A 840 -23.98 8.88 16.83
CA SER A 840 -24.94 9.12 15.74
C SER A 840 -24.89 8.00 14.69
N LEU A 841 -23.70 7.51 14.37
CA LEU A 841 -23.50 6.37 13.47
C LEU A 841 -24.11 5.08 14.04
N HIS A 842 -23.90 4.79 15.33
CA HIS A 842 -24.48 3.63 16.01
C HIS A 842 -26.01 3.68 16.04
N GLN A 843 -26.58 4.87 16.23
CA GLN A 843 -28.02 5.05 16.18
C GLN A 843 -28.58 4.77 14.79
N ALA A 844 -27.89 5.23 13.73
CA ALA A 844 -28.31 5.01 12.35
C ALA A 844 -28.00 3.58 11.83
N ALA A 845 -26.99 2.92 12.39
CA ALA A 845 -26.51 1.60 12.01
C ALA A 845 -26.23 0.74 13.27
N PRO A 846 -27.25 0.21 13.94
CA PRO A 846 -27.08 -0.56 15.18
C PRO A 846 -26.44 -1.94 14.97
N ASP A 847 -26.30 -2.38 13.72
CA ASP A 847 -25.73 -3.67 13.31
C ASP A 847 -24.20 -3.64 13.11
N LEU A 848 -23.53 -2.53 13.47
CA LEU A 848 -22.07 -2.42 13.36
C LEU A 848 -21.35 -3.43 14.27
N GLY A 849 -20.30 -4.06 13.73
CA GLY A 849 -19.47 -5.02 14.45
C GLY A 849 -18.66 -4.36 15.58
N LYS A 850 -18.21 -5.19 16.53
CA LYS A 850 -17.36 -4.76 17.65
C LYS A 850 -15.97 -5.37 17.55
N MET A 851 -14.97 -4.64 18.04
CA MET A 851 -13.60 -5.13 18.15
C MET A 851 -13.50 -6.43 18.96
N SER A 852 -12.78 -7.42 18.40
CA SER A 852 -12.52 -8.71 19.04
C SER A 852 -11.79 -8.53 20.38
N MET A 853 -12.03 -9.44 21.34
CA MET A 853 -11.35 -9.37 22.64
C MET A 853 -9.84 -9.53 22.53
N ARG A 854 -9.36 -10.33 21.56
CA ARG A 854 -7.92 -10.51 21.32
C ARG A 854 -7.26 -9.24 20.80
N LEU A 855 -7.89 -8.53 19.85
CA LEU A 855 -7.40 -7.24 19.40
C LEU A 855 -7.39 -6.21 20.54
N THR A 856 -8.45 -6.16 21.36
CA THR A 856 -8.49 -5.31 22.56
C THR A 856 -7.37 -5.68 23.56
N LEU A 857 -7.10 -6.98 23.75
CA LEU A 857 -6.03 -7.47 24.61
C LEU A 857 -4.64 -7.02 24.10
N LEU A 858 -4.38 -7.07 22.80
CA LEU A 858 -3.13 -6.57 22.20
C LEU A 858 -2.92 -5.09 22.55
N HIS A 859 -3.96 -4.25 22.40
CA HIS A 859 -3.89 -2.84 22.80
C HIS A 859 -3.59 -2.67 24.30
N ALA A 860 -4.24 -3.45 25.16
CA ALA A 860 -4.05 -3.41 26.61
C ALA A 860 -2.63 -3.82 27.03
N ILE A 861 -2.08 -4.88 26.44
CA ILE A 861 -0.70 -5.34 26.64
C ILE A 861 0.29 -4.26 26.19
N ARG A 862 0.09 -3.68 25.00
CA ARG A 862 0.97 -2.62 24.50
C ARG A 862 0.98 -1.40 25.40
N LEU A 863 -0.18 -0.96 25.88
CA LEU A 863 -0.27 0.13 26.86
C LEU A 863 0.43 -0.22 28.18
N ALA A 864 0.35 -1.47 28.63
CA ALA A 864 1.03 -1.91 29.85
C ALA A 864 2.56 -1.86 29.70
N LEU A 865 3.08 -2.25 28.52
CA LEU A 865 4.51 -2.12 28.18
C LEU A 865 4.93 -0.64 28.10
N ILE A 866 4.14 0.21 27.44
CA ILE A 866 4.38 1.67 27.37
C ILE A 866 4.45 2.28 28.78
N HIS A 867 3.48 1.98 29.65
CA HIS A 867 3.48 2.47 31.04
C HIS A 867 4.72 1.98 31.79
N ARG A 868 5.13 0.72 31.58
CA ARG A 868 6.35 0.18 32.20
C ARG A 868 7.62 0.88 31.72
N ILE A 869 7.74 1.18 30.43
CA ILE A 869 8.84 1.99 29.88
C ILE A 869 8.88 3.36 30.56
N TRP A 870 7.75 4.04 30.70
CA TRP A 870 7.68 5.34 31.35
C TRP A 870 8.10 5.29 32.81
N PHE A 871 7.70 4.26 33.54
CA PHE A 871 8.14 4.06 34.92
C PHE A 871 9.64 3.85 35.03
N LEU A 872 10.26 3.08 34.14
CA LEU A 872 11.72 2.95 34.11
C LEU A 872 12.42 4.27 33.73
N ALA A 873 11.85 5.03 32.80
CA ALA A 873 12.41 6.31 32.36
C ALA A 873 12.48 7.35 33.50
N VAL A 874 11.58 7.29 34.49
CA VAL A 874 11.64 8.16 35.68
C VAL A 874 12.92 7.90 36.49
N HIS A 875 13.45 6.68 36.49
CA HIS A 875 14.65 6.32 37.26
C HIS A 875 15.96 6.64 36.54
N ILE A 876 15.92 7.21 35.33
CA ILE A 876 17.12 7.67 34.63
C ILE A 876 17.82 8.74 35.49
N PRO A 877 19.13 8.55 35.81
CA PRO A 877 19.87 9.48 36.66
C PRO A 877 19.90 10.91 36.10
N GLY A 878 20.08 11.89 36.98
CA GLY A 878 20.31 13.27 36.59
C GLY A 878 21.64 13.43 35.85
N PHE A 879 21.63 14.17 34.74
CA PHE A 879 22.82 14.54 33.98
C PHE A 879 22.80 16.03 33.62
N ARG A 880 23.98 16.61 33.41
CA ARG A 880 24.09 17.99 32.91
C ARG A 880 23.63 18.03 31.45
N PRO A 881 23.02 19.13 30.98
CA PRO A 881 22.55 19.22 29.59
C PRO A 881 23.66 18.84 28.59
N GLN A 882 23.43 17.76 27.84
CA GLN A 882 24.36 17.20 26.86
C GLN A 882 23.72 17.33 25.48
N ALA A 883 24.48 17.82 24.50
CA ALA A 883 23.97 18.13 23.16
C ALA A 883 22.70 19.02 23.18
N GLY A 884 22.54 19.87 24.19
CA GLY A 884 21.38 20.77 24.35
C GLY A 884 20.10 20.13 24.90
N VAL A 885 20.14 18.85 25.32
CA VAL A 885 18.97 18.14 25.87
C VAL A 885 19.06 18.03 27.39
N THR A 886 18.00 18.47 28.09
CA THR A 886 17.82 18.32 29.54
C THR A 886 17.15 16.98 29.91
N ARG A 887 17.20 16.58 31.19
CA ARG A 887 16.50 15.39 31.67
C ARG A 887 14.98 15.51 31.49
N GLU A 888 14.42 16.70 31.69
CA GLU A 888 13.00 16.99 31.52
C GLU A 888 12.58 16.79 30.05
N GLN A 889 13.37 17.31 29.11
CA GLN A 889 13.13 17.13 27.67
C GLN A 889 13.35 15.68 27.22
N LEU A 890 14.31 14.97 27.82
CA LEU A 890 14.50 13.54 27.58
C LEU A 890 13.25 12.75 28.01
N LEU A 891 12.70 13.03 29.20
CA LEU A 891 11.47 12.39 29.66
C LEU A 891 10.29 12.69 28.73
N GLU A 892 10.14 13.93 28.26
CA GLU A 892 9.13 14.30 27.25
C GLU A 892 9.28 13.56 25.91
N ARG A 893 10.50 13.16 25.53
CA ARG A 893 10.76 12.29 24.38
C ARG A 893 10.37 10.83 24.65
N PHE A 894 10.66 10.30 25.84
CA PHE A 894 10.19 8.97 26.27
C PHE A 894 8.66 8.87 26.28
N LEU A 895 7.97 9.91 26.76
CA LEU A 895 6.51 9.98 26.76
C LEU A 895 5.90 10.02 25.35
N ARG A 896 6.68 10.36 24.33
CA ARG A 896 6.30 10.31 22.91
C ARG A 896 6.88 9.08 22.18
N LEU A 897 7.44 8.14 22.93
CA LEU A 897 8.05 6.90 22.41
C LEU A 897 9.20 7.15 21.43
N ASP A 898 9.95 8.25 21.56
CA ASP A 898 11.21 8.45 20.83
C ASP A 898 12.37 7.67 21.51
N ILE A 899 12.15 6.36 21.70
CA ILE A 899 12.97 5.51 22.56
C ILE A 899 14.35 5.27 21.98
N ASP A 900 14.43 4.83 20.72
CA ASP A 900 15.70 4.45 20.10
C ASP A 900 16.70 5.63 20.11
N ALA A 901 16.26 6.85 19.77
CA ALA A 901 17.11 8.03 19.80
C ALA A 901 17.47 8.48 21.24
N CYS A 902 16.58 8.30 22.21
CA CYS A 902 16.89 8.55 23.62
C CYS A 902 17.92 7.57 24.17
N LEU A 903 17.82 6.28 23.81
CA LEU A 903 18.78 5.26 24.23
C LEU A 903 20.16 5.51 23.62
N THR A 904 20.24 5.95 22.35
CA THR A 904 21.52 6.37 21.74
C THR A 904 22.14 7.53 22.51
N LEU A 905 21.37 8.58 22.82
CA LEU A 905 21.86 9.71 23.61
C LEU A 905 22.29 9.29 25.02
N LEU A 906 21.54 8.40 25.68
CA LEU A 906 21.88 7.90 27.00
C LEU A 906 23.15 7.05 27.01
N ALA A 907 23.43 6.28 25.96
CA ALA A 907 24.67 5.54 25.83
C ALA A 907 25.91 6.47 25.70
N GLU A 908 25.74 7.67 25.14
CA GLU A 908 26.78 8.70 25.11
C GLU A 908 26.96 9.40 26.47
N ILE A 909 25.87 9.66 27.19
CA ILE A 909 25.88 10.31 28.51
C ILE A 909 26.44 9.36 29.58
N PHE A 910 26.08 8.07 29.51
CA PHE A 910 26.43 7.02 30.46
C PHE A 910 27.16 5.88 29.74
N PRO A 911 28.44 6.07 29.35
CA PRO A 911 29.17 5.09 28.56
C PRO A 911 29.49 3.81 29.35
N ILE A 912 29.37 2.65 28.70
CA ILE A 912 29.83 1.35 29.23
C ILE A 912 31.35 1.23 29.11
N THR A 913 31.94 1.80 28.05
CA THR A 913 33.37 1.68 27.78
C THR A 913 34.18 2.58 28.71
N PRO A 914 35.27 2.07 29.31
CA PRO A 914 36.17 2.88 30.12
C PRO A 914 36.75 4.03 29.28
N ASP A 915 37.09 5.14 29.95
CA ASP A 915 37.73 6.28 29.30
C ASP A 915 38.98 5.83 28.51
N PRO A 916 39.12 6.19 27.23
CA PRO A 916 40.23 5.75 26.38
C PRO A 916 41.62 6.16 26.90
N THR A 917 41.70 7.10 27.86
CA THR A 917 42.94 7.51 28.53
C THR A 917 43.40 6.54 29.62
N LEU A 918 42.60 5.55 30.02
CA LEU A 918 42.91 4.61 31.12
C LEU A 918 44.16 3.75 30.89
N GLY A 919 44.68 3.66 29.66
CA GLY A 919 45.94 2.97 29.32
C GLY A 919 47.10 3.88 28.91
N LEU A 920 46.92 5.20 28.94
CA LEU A 920 47.90 6.17 28.44
C LEU A 920 48.79 6.72 29.58
N ASN A 921 50.09 6.80 29.31
CA ASN A 921 51.08 7.42 30.19
C ASN A 921 51.31 8.86 29.73
N PHE A 922 50.97 9.82 30.58
CA PHE A 922 51.10 11.26 30.29
C PHE A 922 52.36 11.89 30.92
N GLY A 923 53.29 11.10 31.45
CA GLY A 923 54.57 11.58 31.98
C GLY A 923 54.54 12.10 33.42
N GLU A 924 53.42 11.91 34.14
CA GLU A 924 53.23 12.29 35.54
C GLU A 924 52.69 11.10 36.37
N PRO A 925 52.79 11.14 37.72
CA PRO A 925 52.16 10.15 38.58
C PRO A 925 50.66 10.03 38.28
N ALA A 926 50.14 8.81 38.15
CA ALA A 926 48.74 8.59 37.86
C ALA A 926 47.86 9.16 38.97
N GLY A 927 47.00 10.12 38.64
CA GLY A 927 45.94 10.60 39.52
C GLY A 927 44.85 9.54 39.75
N PRO A 928 43.90 9.78 40.67
CA PRO A 928 42.76 8.89 40.88
C PRO A 928 41.93 8.82 39.58
N ARG A 929 41.93 7.65 38.94
CA ARG A 929 41.11 7.34 37.77
C ARG A 929 39.95 6.50 38.26
N ASP A 930 38.75 7.07 38.30
CA ASP A 930 37.56 6.33 38.68
C ASP A 930 37.22 5.34 37.56
N VAL A 931 37.13 4.05 37.89
CA VAL A 931 36.95 2.95 36.91
C VAL A 931 35.46 2.63 36.72
N GLY A 932 34.56 3.45 37.28
CA GLY A 932 33.12 3.23 37.25
C GLY A 932 32.56 3.27 35.84
N THR A 933 32.16 2.11 35.32
CA THR A 933 31.33 1.99 34.11
C THR A 933 29.86 2.09 34.51
N TYR A 934 29.00 2.61 33.63
CA TYR A 934 27.56 2.70 33.87
C TYR A 934 26.81 1.39 33.54
N GLU A 935 27.45 0.24 33.79
CA GLU A 935 26.93 -1.09 33.42
C GLU A 935 25.61 -1.41 34.14
N ALA A 936 25.44 -0.90 35.37
CA ALA A 936 24.22 -1.04 36.15
C ALA A 936 23.02 -0.31 35.50
N GLU A 937 23.22 0.90 34.98
CA GLU A 937 22.20 1.67 34.27
C GLU A 937 21.80 0.99 32.95
N HIS A 938 22.78 0.44 32.22
CA HIS A 938 22.50 -0.30 30.99
C HIS A 938 21.69 -1.57 31.26
N THR A 939 22.16 -2.40 32.18
CA THR A 939 21.50 -3.68 32.53
C THR A 939 20.15 -3.47 33.22
N GLY A 940 20.05 -2.45 34.09
CA GLY A 940 18.89 -2.20 34.93
C GLY A 940 17.81 -1.32 34.31
N LEU A 941 18.16 -0.42 33.37
CA LEU A 941 17.24 0.54 32.78
C LEU A 941 17.23 0.50 31.24
N PHE A 942 18.37 0.71 30.59
CA PHE A 942 18.39 0.97 29.14
C PHE A 942 18.07 -0.27 28.31
N GLU A 943 18.67 -1.42 28.60
CA GLU A 943 18.38 -2.68 27.92
C GLU A 943 16.93 -3.15 28.16
N PRO A 944 16.39 -3.14 29.40
CA PRO A 944 14.97 -3.41 29.62
C PRO A 944 14.03 -2.49 28.84
N ILE A 945 14.32 -1.18 28.79
CA ILE A 945 13.52 -0.23 28.01
C ILE A 945 13.57 -0.59 26.52
N GLY A 946 14.76 -0.84 25.96
CA GLY A 946 14.93 -1.23 24.56
C GLY A 946 14.18 -2.53 24.22
N ARG A 947 14.25 -3.53 25.10
CA ARG A 947 13.52 -4.80 24.94
C ARG A 947 12.01 -4.62 24.95
N MET A 948 11.48 -3.87 25.91
CA MET A 948 10.04 -3.60 25.97
C MET A 948 9.56 -2.77 24.79
N PHE A 949 10.38 -1.84 24.28
CA PHE A 949 10.02 -1.07 23.10
C PHE A 949 10.02 -1.94 21.83
N ALA A 950 10.94 -2.91 21.72
CA ALA A 950 10.85 -3.93 20.67
C ALA A 950 9.55 -4.76 20.78
N GLN A 951 9.16 -5.16 22.00
CA GLN A 951 7.89 -5.84 22.26
C GLN A 951 6.65 -4.98 21.92
N VAL A 952 6.69 -3.67 22.20
CA VAL A 952 5.64 -2.72 21.77
C VAL A 952 5.45 -2.77 20.25
N ARG A 953 6.55 -2.84 19.48
CA ARG A 953 6.53 -2.92 18.02
C ARG A 953 6.13 -4.31 17.50
N GLU A 954 6.47 -5.40 18.20
CA GLU A 954 5.90 -6.72 17.92
C GLU A 954 4.37 -6.71 18.04
N VAL A 955 3.84 -6.06 19.07
CA VAL A 955 2.38 -5.93 19.22
C VAL A 955 1.77 -5.10 18.09
N SER A 956 2.46 -4.08 17.57
CA SER A 956 2.00 -3.33 16.40
C SER A 956 1.85 -4.22 15.15
N GLY A 957 2.78 -5.15 14.93
CA GLY A 957 2.70 -6.13 13.84
C GLY A 957 1.55 -7.14 14.04
N MET A 958 1.33 -7.61 15.27
CA MET A 958 0.15 -8.44 15.59
C MET A 958 -1.18 -7.70 15.34
N ILE A 959 -1.28 -6.44 15.76
CA ILE A 959 -2.46 -5.58 15.47
C ILE A 959 -2.69 -5.47 13.96
N GLN A 960 -1.64 -5.27 13.17
CA GLN A 960 -1.73 -5.25 11.71
C GLN A 960 -2.25 -6.58 11.14
N HIS A 961 -1.86 -7.73 11.72
CA HIS A 961 -2.39 -9.03 11.31
C HIS A 961 -3.85 -9.26 11.72
N GLU A 962 -4.28 -8.81 12.90
CA GLU A 962 -5.69 -8.83 13.32
C GLU A 962 -6.56 -7.97 12.41
N VAL A 963 -6.13 -6.72 12.18
CA VAL A 963 -6.81 -5.77 11.28
C VAL A 963 -6.84 -6.29 9.83
N GLY A 964 -5.81 -7.04 9.42
CA GLY A 964 -5.70 -7.60 8.07
C GLY A 964 -5.08 -6.66 7.04
N ALA A 965 -4.66 -5.46 7.47
CA ALA A 965 -4.10 -4.42 6.62
C ALA A 965 -2.98 -3.64 7.33
N PHE A 966 -1.83 -3.45 6.67
CA PHE A 966 -0.92 -2.35 6.96
C PHE A 966 -1.40 -1.08 6.27
N GLY A 967 -1.82 -0.14 7.13
CA GLY A 967 -2.54 1.11 6.89
C GLY A 967 -3.75 1.03 5.96
#